data_AF-A0A3Q0NAS5-F1
#
_entry.id   AF-A0A3Q0NAS5-F1
#
_cell.length_a   1.000
_cell.length_b   1.000
_cell.length_c   1.000
_cell.angle_alpha   90.00
_cell.angle_beta   90.00
_cell.angle_gamma   90.00
#
_symmetry.space_group_name_H-M   'P 1'
#
loop_
_entity.id
_entity.type
_entity.pdbx_description
1 polymer ?
#
loop_
_entity_poly.entity_id
_entity_poly.type
_entity_poly.pdbx_seq_one_letter_code
_entity_poly.pdbx_strand_id
1 'polypeptide(L)'
;MDNSQTAPQKMTASSSEEAATTNSTEEENTPKNNLKSTSENSKTYAELFPDVNLAKIIAKNISGTEDINAEVSEAELQTITNLVATNQNITSLTGIEHLTALENINVNNNELRTIDSLFNMPTLKSISANNNKITGNFSLVKTLPELHTLEVLGNAITELDIENQPNLVTLSADELELKKLTLKNLSQLNGLGRIASSISIDWGDLESVTLMNLPEIISVDISGNYLDSDDIHLENLPAVKNLDISSNELTRLPKINDFPLLTTINVRSNKIDRLESSKLVDVPKLATLNADKQAVTLSKTIAAGNFTIPNNVENLAGQMVTPKIISNKGTYSDQSIAWASGELSGLSKVSYTFDEVINSPAIAGKYTGTVNQPIEVKAVPVIVADKSVSYAPVNAKDEATFLQDIRASASENAQITSDYSEVVDFATPGDYTVTLHAKNEFDLKADPVTVVVHINDIQKPQVAVNSNDISFEVGTELTSEVLLAKSGAVVTDLYDEAIKMEVDLSEVDSSKLGTYEATIIAKSKSGASSDPIKLSVKIVDTEKPIIQINNPEIIIEKGSELTEGQIIDQVGITATDNYDQDLNIHMDLSKVDTSKPGSYEVTIYTEDSSGNRSETVTITVKVPEARIGKITIQYMDSENNELAESNTITGEVGETYETLAKEIEGYTLKENPANSSGVFEETRQTIQYIYVKDIINPEFPVYSENNVTPELPSNNNNSVNGSRQTPSKSVKKQSKAYSKINQMPMNLPETGDSTNLLFIFMGVLLLAGLTLSKAKRKNQ
;
A
#
# COMPACT_ATOMS: atom_id res chain seq x y z
N MET A 1 -43.15 14.57 39.97
CA MET A 1 -43.08 16.03 39.79
C MET A 1 -44.35 16.44 39.04
N ASP A 2 -45.55 16.32 39.59
CA ASP A 2 -46.02 16.52 40.98
C ASP A 2 -46.17 18.01 41.34
N ASN A 3 -47.45 18.46 41.33
CA ASN A 3 -48.12 19.46 42.18
C ASN A 3 -47.52 20.87 42.42
N SER A 4 -48.32 21.92 42.67
CA SER A 4 -49.79 22.11 42.62
C SER A 4 -50.17 23.61 42.73
N GLN A 5 -51.40 23.95 42.33
CA GLN A 5 -52.35 24.93 42.91
C GLN A 5 -51.81 26.04 43.87
N THR A 6 -52.27 27.30 43.79
CA THR A 6 -53.69 27.67 43.99
C THR A 6 -54.10 29.01 43.37
N ALA A 7 -55.38 29.10 42.97
CA ALA A 7 -56.16 30.35 43.01
C ALA A 7 -57.05 30.33 44.27
N PRO A 8 -57.78 31.41 44.62
CA PRO A 8 -59.21 31.36 44.29
C PRO A 8 -59.95 32.71 44.06
N GLN A 9 -60.83 32.73 43.04
CA GLN A 9 -62.22 33.24 43.09
C GLN A 9 -62.52 34.77 43.26
N LYS A 10 -63.68 35.32 42.88
CA LYS A 10 -64.79 34.92 41.94
C LYS A 10 -65.89 35.99 41.92
N MET A 11 -66.47 36.29 40.75
CA MET A 11 -67.89 36.67 40.49
C MET A 11 -68.08 36.78 38.96
N THR A 12 -68.73 35.84 38.25
CA THR A 12 -70.20 35.64 38.02
C THR A 12 -70.86 36.75 37.19
N ALA A 13 -71.69 36.52 36.16
CA ALA A 13 -72.26 35.28 35.58
C ALA A 13 -72.44 35.46 34.04
N SER A 14 -72.22 34.47 33.17
CA SER A 14 -73.07 33.30 32.79
C SER A 14 -74.15 33.59 31.72
N SER A 15 -74.18 32.72 30.70
CA SER A 15 -75.16 32.64 29.60
C SER A 15 -76.28 31.62 29.87
N SER A 16 -77.33 31.61 29.04
CA SER A 16 -77.91 30.40 28.40
C SER A 16 -79.12 30.74 27.51
N GLU A 17 -79.57 29.76 26.72
CA GLU A 17 -80.55 29.89 25.63
C GLU A 17 -81.97 29.34 25.98
N GLU A 18 -82.90 29.58 25.05
CA GLU A 18 -84.08 28.78 24.66
C GLU A 18 -85.25 28.38 25.62
N ALA A 19 -86.44 28.75 25.13
CA ALA A 19 -87.63 27.90 24.89
C ALA A 19 -88.55 27.38 26.04
N ALA A 20 -89.81 27.86 25.95
CA ALA A 20 -91.08 27.14 26.09
C ALA A 20 -91.48 26.45 27.42
N THR A 21 -92.68 26.81 27.94
CA THR A 21 -93.79 25.83 28.11
C THR A 21 -95.17 26.46 28.44
N THR A 22 -96.22 25.79 27.93
CA THR A 22 -97.62 25.65 28.43
C THR A 22 -98.60 26.84 28.57
N ASN A 23 -99.80 26.59 28.02
CA ASN A 23 -101.13 27.15 28.31
C ASN A 23 -101.42 27.29 29.83
N SER A 24 -102.33 28.16 30.32
CA SER A 24 -103.78 28.12 30.00
C SER A 24 -104.60 29.36 30.42
N THR A 25 -105.80 29.47 29.84
CA THR A 25 -107.09 30.03 30.34
C THR A 25 -107.11 30.74 31.72
N GLU A 26 -107.88 31.82 31.95
CA GLU A 26 -109.08 32.30 31.22
C GLU A 26 -109.36 33.80 31.45
N GLU A 27 -110.53 34.27 30.99
CA GLU A 27 -111.11 35.61 31.13
C GLU A 27 -111.46 35.92 32.62
N GLU A 28 -111.87 37.11 33.08
CA GLU A 28 -112.39 38.32 32.42
C GLU A 28 -112.30 39.53 33.40
N ASN A 29 -111.86 40.72 32.95
CA ASN A 29 -112.62 42.00 33.05
C ASN A 29 -111.83 43.27 32.69
N THR A 30 -112.34 43.96 31.67
CA THR A 30 -112.09 45.36 31.24
C THR A 30 -112.58 46.41 32.29
N PRO A 31 -112.31 47.75 32.21
CA PRO A 31 -112.10 48.50 30.95
C PRO A 31 -111.19 49.75 30.92
N LYS A 32 -110.77 50.10 29.68
CA LYS A 32 -110.54 51.44 29.08
C LYS A 32 -109.67 52.43 29.89
N ASN A 33 -108.63 53.03 29.30
CA ASN A 33 -108.80 53.95 28.16
C ASN A 33 -107.48 54.25 27.40
N ASN A 34 -107.60 54.92 26.25
CA ASN A 34 -106.55 55.44 25.35
C ASN A 34 -105.13 55.64 25.93
N LEU A 35 -104.11 55.18 25.19
CA LEU A 35 -102.80 55.81 25.12
C LEU A 35 -102.17 55.68 23.71
N LYS A 36 -101.20 56.55 23.42
CA LYS A 36 -100.60 56.76 22.09
C LYS A 36 -99.83 55.54 21.58
N SER A 37 -99.76 55.37 20.25
CA SER A 37 -98.61 54.69 19.64
C SER A 37 -97.34 55.52 19.90
N THR A 38 -96.25 54.85 20.26
CA THR A 38 -94.96 55.47 20.54
C THR A 38 -93.97 55.12 19.45
N SER A 39 -93.46 56.16 18.78
CA SER A 39 -92.20 56.24 18.02
C SER A 39 -91.58 54.91 17.57
N GLU A 40 -91.67 54.64 16.27
CA GLU A 40 -90.60 53.91 15.61
C GLU A 40 -89.32 54.78 15.62
N ASN A 41 -88.15 54.17 15.46
CA ASN A 41 -86.88 54.90 15.35
C ASN A 41 -86.71 55.42 13.92
N SER A 42 -87.34 56.55 13.59
CA SER A 42 -86.99 57.26 12.37
C SER A 42 -85.55 57.82 12.46
N LYS A 43 -84.85 57.75 11.33
CA LYS A 43 -83.53 58.35 11.11
C LYS A 43 -83.58 59.19 9.84
N THR A 44 -82.71 60.18 9.75
CA THR A 44 -82.54 60.95 8.52
C THR A 44 -81.64 60.24 7.50
N TYR A 45 -81.75 60.58 6.22
CA TYR A 45 -80.86 60.05 5.19
C TYR A 45 -79.38 60.32 5.51
N ALA A 46 -79.05 61.48 6.09
CA ALA A 46 -77.69 61.84 6.50
C ALA A 46 -77.13 60.99 7.66
N GLU A 47 -77.98 60.44 8.54
CA GLU A 47 -77.58 59.55 9.63
C GLU A 47 -77.43 58.08 9.19
N LEU A 48 -78.09 57.70 8.09
CA LEU A 48 -78.00 56.37 7.49
C LEU A 48 -76.86 56.28 6.46
N PHE A 49 -76.66 57.33 5.67
CA PHE A 49 -75.70 57.37 4.56
C PHE A 49 -74.70 58.52 4.77
N PRO A 50 -73.54 58.29 5.43
CA PRO A 50 -72.60 59.37 5.78
C PRO A 50 -71.94 60.07 4.58
N ASP A 51 -71.94 59.47 3.38
CA ASP A 51 -71.51 60.15 2.16
C ASP A 51 -72.65 61.07 1.66
N VAL A 52 -72.40 62.39 1.66
CA VAL A 52 -73.40 63.41 1.36
C VAL A 52 -73.94 63.35 -0.08
N ASN A 53 -73.21 62.73 -1.00
CA ASN A 53 -73.66 62.54 -2.37
C ASN A 53 -74.51 61.27 -2.49
N LEU A 54 -74.12 60.18 -1.83
CA LEU A 54 -74.95 58.98 -1.72
C LEU A 54 -76.31 59.31 -1.05
N ALA A 55 -76.30 59.99 0.09
CA ALA A 55 -77.50 60.38 0.83
C ALA A 55 -78.51 61.14 -0.05
N LYS A 56 -78.04 62.08 -0.88
CA LYS A 56 -78.89 62.81 -1.83
C LYS A 56 -79.49 61.90 -2.89
N ILE A 57 -78.73 60.95 -3.44
CA ILE A 57 -79.24 60.02 -4.45
C ILE A 57 -80.29 59.09 -3.84
N ILE A 58 -80.11 58.62 -2.60
CA ILE A 58 -81.13 57.82 -1.89
C ILE A 58 -82.40 58.66 -1.64
N ALA A 59 -82.26 59.84 -1.04
CA ALA A 59 -83.37 60.77 -0.80
C ALA A 59 -84.14 61.09 -2.09
N LYS A 60 -83.43 61.23 -3.22
CA LYS A 60 -83.99 61.56 -4.53
C LYS A 60 -84.70 60.39 -5.20
N ASN A 61 -84.27 59.15 -4.95
CA ASN A 61 -84.99 57.95 -5.44
C ASN A 61 -86.32 57.75 -4.69
N ILE A 62 -86.36 58.01 -3.39
CA ILE A 62 -87.54 57.79 -2.54
C ILE A 62 -88.51 58.98 -2.56
N SER A 63 -88.02 60.20 -2.28
CA SER A 63 -88.85 61.41 -2.13
C SER A 63 -88.95 62.27 -3.40
N GLY A 64 -88.10 62.04 -4.40
CA GLY A 64 -87.90 62.96 -5.53
C GLY A 64 -87.10 64.23 -5.20
N THR A 65 -86.64 64.39 -3.95
CA THR A 65 -85.90 65.56 -3.46
C THR A 65 -84.51 65.20 -2.92
N GLU A 66 -83.60 66.17 -2.85
CA GLU A 66 -82.24 65.98 -2.31
C GLU A 66 -82.11 66.43 -0.84
N ASP A 67 -83.21 66.48 -0.07
CA ASP A 67 -83.15 66.83 1.35
C ASP A 67 -82.73 65.64 2.21
N ILE A 68 -81.44 65.60 2.52
CA ILE A 68 -80.82 64.55 3.35
C ILE A 68 -81.22 64.62 4.84
N ASN A 69 -81.88 65.69 5.28
CA ASN A 69 -82.34 65.87 6.66
C ASN A 69 -83.77 65.38 6.88
N ALA A 70 -84.46 64.96 5.81
CA ALA A 70 -85.76 64.31 5.93
C ALA A 70 -85.59 62.93 6.59
N GLU A 71 -86.54 62.59 7.46
CA GLU A 71 -86.68 61.25 8.04
C GLU A 71 -87.07 60.23 6.95
N VAL A 72 -86.61 58.99 7.09
CA VAL A 72 -86.97 57.86 6.20
C VAL A 72 -87.24 56.60 7.01
N SER A 73 -88.25 55.84 6.61
CA SER A 73 -88.60 54.55 7.20
C SER A 73 -87.90 53.38 6.49
N GLU A 74 -87.73 52.27 7.21
CA GLU A 74 -87.18 51.02 6.66
C GLU A 74 -87.95 50.55 5.42
N ALA A 75 -89.29 50.67 5.43
CA ALA A 75 -90.14 50.29 4.31
C ALA A 75 -89.94 51.15 3.04
N GLU A 76 -89.57 52.41 3.20
CA GLU A 76 -89.23 53.29 2.07
C GLU A 76 -87.86 52.93 1.48
N LEU A 77 -86.87 52.58 2.32
CA LEU A 77 -85.55 52.11 1.88
C LEU A 77 -85.67 50.84 1.02
N GLN A 78 -86.58 49.92 1.38
CA GLN A 78 -86.85 48.71 0.59
C GLN A 78 -87.62 48.94 -0.72
N THR A 79 -87.94 50.20 -1.09
CA THR A 79 -88.42 50.51 -2.46
C THR A 79 -87.29 50.57 -3.49
N ILE A 80 -86.03 50.80 -3.05
CA ILE A 80 -84.87 50.91 -3.95
C ILE A 80 -84.37 49.52 -4.36
N THR A 81 -84.98 48.97 -5.40
CA THR A 81 -84.49 47.77 -6.10
C THR A 81 -83.39 48.07 -7.11
N ASN A 82 -83.26 49.33 -7.55
CA ASN A 82 -82.33 49.76 -8.60
C ASN A 82 -81.75 51.12 -8.24
N LEU A 83 -80.42 51.25 -8.18
CA LEU A 83 -79.71 52.47 -7.80
C LEU A 83 -78.70 52.90 -8.88
N VAL A 84 -78.98 54.02 -9.53
CA VAL A 84 -78.05 54.64 -10.49
C VAL A 84 -77.45 55.90 -9.88
N ALA A 85 -76.13 55.86 -9.63
CA ALA A 85 -75.35 56.88 -8.95
C ALA A 85 -74.02 57.17 -9.68
N THR A 86 -74.03 57.05 -11.01
CA THR A 86 -72.88 57.31 -11.90
C THR A 86 -72.44 58.78 -11.85
N ASN A 87 -71.13 59.06 -11.77
CA ASN A 87 -70.58 60.42 -11.83
C ASN A 87 -71.18 61.38 -10.78
N GLN A 88 -71.21 60.96 -9.51
CA GLN A 88 -71.76 61.72 -8.38
C GLN A 88 -70.70 62.14 -7.33
N ASN A 89 -69.41 61.88 -7.59
CA ASN A 89 -68.31 62.09 -6.65
C ASN A 89 -68.54 61.40 -5.30
N ILE A 90 -69.10 60.19 -5.31
CA ILE A 90 -69.31 59.37 -4.10
C ILE A 90 -67.97 58.74 -3.69
N THR A 91 -67.66 58.82 -2.40
CA THR A 91 -66.39 58.38 -1.79
C THR A 91 -66.55 57.15 -0.88
N SER A 92 -67.77 56.89 -0.38
CA SER A 92 -68.09 55.69 0.41
C SER A 92 -69.49 55.15 0.11
N LEU A 93 -69.66 53.82 0.26
CA LEU A 93 -70.94 53.12 0.27
C LEU A 93 -71.41 52.72 1.68
N THR A 94 -70.93 53.39 2.73
CA THR A 94 -71.42 53.18 4.11
C THR A 94 -72.93 53.47 4.18
N GLY A 95 -73.71 52.54 4.73
CA GLY A 95 -75.17 52.62 4.82
C GLY A 95 -75.91 51.90 3.71
N ILE A 96 -75.25 51.50 2.62
CA ILE A 96 -75.89 50.78 1.50
C ILE A 96 -76.52 49.45 1.95
N GLU A 97 -76.00 48.86 3.03
CA GLU A 97 -76.51 47.68 3.70
C GLU A 97 -77.98 47.81 4.18
N HIS A 98 -78.49 49.03 4.33
CA HIS A 98 -79.92 49.28 4.61
C HIS A 98 -80.83 49.01 3.40
N LEU A 99 -80.31 48.97 2.17
CA LEU A 99 -81.11 48.74 0.96
C LEU A 99 -81.23 47.22 0.68
N THR A 100 -81.77 46.45 1.60
CA THR A 100 -81.80 44.97 1.51
C THR A 100 -82.54 44.43 0.27
N ALA A 101 -83.46 45.19 -0.31
CA ALA A 101 -84.17 44.90 -1.56
C ALA A 101 -83.40 45.27 -2.85
N LEU A 102 -82.18 45.82 -2.75
CA LEU A 102 -81.40 46.29 -3.89
C LEU A 102 -80.95 45.12 -4.78
N GLU A 103 -81.36 45.16 -6.06
CA GLU A 103 -80.98 44.18 -7.07
C GLU A 103 -79.86 44.69 -7.98
N ASN A 104 -79.88 45.97 -8.39
CA ASN A 104 -78.90 46.51 -9.34
C ASN A 104 -78.32 47.84 -8.85
N ILE A 105 -77.00 47.96 -8.86
CA ILE A 105 -76.28 49.19 -8.48
C ILE A 105 -75.27 49.59 -9.56
N ASN A 106 -75.31 50.86 -9.96
CA ASN A 106 -74.33 51.48 -10.85
C ASN A 106 -73.71 52.71 -10.18
N VAL A 107 -72.45 52.57 -9.77
CA VAL A 107 -71.60 53.60 -9.16
C VAL A 107 -70.37 53.89 -10.03
N ASN A 108 -70.49 53.70 -11.36
CA ASN A 108 -69.39 53.97 -12.30
C ASN A 108 -68.93 55.44 -12.27
N ASN A 109 -67.65 55.70 -12.50
CA ASN A 109 -67.06 57.05 -12.53
C ASN A 109 -67.23 57.81 -11.19
N ASN A 110 -66.76 57.23 -10.08
CA ASN A 110 -66.81 57.84 -8.75
C ASN A 110 -65.42 57.76 -8.05
N GLU A 111 -65.38 58.03 -6.75
CA GLU A 111 -64.16 58.15 -5.93
C GLU A 111 -64.02 57.00 -4.91
N LEU A 112 -64.74 55.89 -5.12
CA LEU A 112 -64.78 54.73 -4.21
C LEU A 112 -63.44 54.00 -4.16
N ARG A 113 -63.01 53.58 -2.95
CA ARG A 113 -61.81 52.76 -2.74
C ARG A 113 -62.09 51.28 -2.41
N THR A 114 -63.35 50.96 -2.16
CA THR A 114 -63.86 49.63 -1.80
C THR A 114 -65.36 49.63 -2.12
N ILE A 115 -65.93 48.45 -2.35
CA ILE A 115 -67.38 48.22 -2.46
C ILE A 115 -67.84 47.05 -1.57
N ASP A 116 -67.04 46.67 -0.57
CA ASP A 116 -67.20 45.40 0.17
C ASP A 116 -68.50 45.31 0.98
N SER A 117 -69.15 46.45 1.26
CA SER A 117 -70.49 46.49 1.86
C SER A 117 -71.54 45.79 0.99
N LEU A 118 -71.37 45.80 -0.34
CA LEU A 118 -72.24 45.09 -1.29
C LEU A 118 -72.14 43.56 -1.18
N PHE A 119 -70.99 43.01 -0.77
CA PHE A 119 -70.74 41.56 -0.76
C PHE A 119 -71.58 40.79 0.28
N ASN A 120 -72.41 41.50 1.06
CA ASN A 120 -73.32 40.94 2.03
C ASN A 120 -74.80 40.94 1.60
N MET A 121 -75.13 41.48 0.42
CA MET A 121 -76.49 41.73 -0.05
C MET A 121 -76.93 40.65 -1.07
N PRO A 122 -77.62 39.56 -0.65
CA PRO A 122 -77.84 38.37 -1.49
C PRO A 122 -78.81 38.59 -2.67
N THR A 123 -79.50 39.72 -2.68
CA THR A 123 -80.44 40.20 -3.70
C THR A 123 -79.75 40.80 -4.93
N LEU A 124 -78.46 41.14 -4.86
CA LEU A 124 -77.74 41.79 -5.94
C LEU A 124 -77.56 40.88 -7.17
N LYS A 125 -78.01 41.39 -8.32
CA LYS A 125 -77.94 40.81 -9.66
C LYS A 125 -76.88 41.49 -10.53
N SER A 126 -76.70 42.81 -10.38
CA SER A 126 -75.72 43.58 -11.14
C SER A 126 -75.00 44.61 -10.28
N ILE A 127 -73.66 44.57 -10.29
CA ILE A 127 -72.79 45.55 -9.64
C ILE A 127 -71.88 46.18 -10.70
N SER A 128 -72.05 47.47 -10.98
CA SER A 128 -71.17 48.24 -11.85
C SER A 128 -70.43 49.30 -11.03
N ALA A 129 -69.09 49.16 -10.93
CA ALA A 129 -68.18 50.05 -10.21
C ALA A 129 -66.93 50.45 -11.03
N ASN A 130 -67.05 50.46 -12.36
CA ASN A 130 -65.99 50.85 -13.29
C ASN A 130 -65.50 52.29 -13.04
N ASN A 131 -64.25 52.59 -13.37
CA ASN A 131 -63.64 53.92 -13.26
C ASN A 131 -63.80 54.50 -11.85
N ASN A 132 -63.32 53.78 -10.84
CA ASN A 132 -63.28 54.23 -9.45
C ASN A 132 -61.80 54.27 -8.99
N LYS A 133 -61.55 54.19 -7.68
CA LYS A 133 -60.21 54.14 -7.08
C LYS A 133 -60.06 52.92 -6.18
N ILE A 134 -60.77 51.84 -6.51
CA ILE A 134 -60.70 50.55 -5.82
C ILE A 134 -59.30 49.99 -6.02
N THR A 135 -58.66 49.54 -4.95
CA THR A 135 -57.23 49.20 -4.99
C THR A 135 -56.82 48.16 -3.95
N GLY A 136 -55.71 47.46 -4.23
CA GLY A 136 -55.23 46.35 -3.40
C GLY A 136 -55.97 45.05 -3.73
N ASN A 137 -56.34 44.30 -2.69
CA ASN A 137 -57.07 43.04 -2.82
C ASN A 137 -58.59 43.28 -2.91
N PHE A 138 -59.23 42.67 -3.91
CA PHE A 138 -60.67 42.59 -4.09
C PHE A 138 -61.09 41.12 -3.96
N SER A 139 -61.75 40.74 -2.87
CA SER A 139 -62.17 39.35 -2.61
C SER A 139 -63.68 39.21 -2.44
N LEU A 140 -64.29 38.50 -3.39
CA LEU A 140 -65.71 38.12 -3.42
C LEU A 140 -65.82 36.59 -3.32
N VAL A 141 -65.43 36.06 -2.15
CA VAL A 141 -65.53 34.63 -1.78
C VAL A 141 -66.89 34.24 -1.20
N LYS A 142 -67.69 35.22 -0.77
CA LYS A 142 -69.06 35.00 -0.29
C LYS A 142 -70.03 34.95 -1.47
N THR A 143 -70.74 33.84 -1.62
CA THR A 143 -71.75 33.65 -2.67
C THR A 143 -72.86 34.70 -2.58
N LEU A 144 -73.02 35.47 -3.65
CA LEU A 144 -74.21 36.25 -3.96
C LEU A 144 -75.05 35.42 -4.96
N PRO A 145 -76.13 34.76 -4.53
CA PRO A 145 -76.78 33.72 -5.33
C PRO A 145 -77.42 34.25 -6.62
N GLU A 146 -77.86 35.51 -6.62
CA GLU A 146 -78.51 36.16 -7.76
C GLU A 146 -77.53 36.94 -8.66
N LEU A 147 -76.23 37.00 -8.36
CA LEU A 147 -75.29 37.86 -9.09
C LEU A 147 -74.98 37.32 -10.50
N HIS A 148 -75.33 38.11 -11.52
CA HIS A 148 -75.09 37.81 -12.94
C HIS A 148 -73.97 38.67 -13.54
N THR A 149 -73.77 39.89 -13.03
CA THR A 149 -72.84 40.87 -13.58
C THR A 149 -72.03 41.57 -12.49
N LEU A 150 -70.70 41.57 -12.64
CA LEU A 150 -69.78 42.40 -11.87
C LEU A 150 -68.84 43.14 -12.83
N GLU A 151 -68.81 44.47 -12.73
CA GLU A 151 -67.93 45.32 -13.52
C GLU A 151 -67.05 46.20 -12.61
N VAL A 152 -65.73 46.06 -12.73
CA VAL A 152 -64.72 46.80 -11.95
C VAL A 152 -63.60 47.37 -12.84
N LEU A 153 -63.82 47.47 -14.16
CA LEU A 153 -62.86 47.97 -15.15
C LEU A 153 -62.30 49.36 -14.76
N GLY A 154 -61.02 49.61 -15.03
CA GLY A 154 -60.41 50.93 -14.79
C GLY A 154 -60.29 51.25 -13.29
N ASN A 155 -59.70 50.34 -12.52
CA ASN A 155 -59.42 50.47 -11.09
C ASN A 155 -58.00 49.95 -10.77
N ALA A 156 -57.38 50.41 -9.69
CA ALA A 156 -56.02 50.01 -9.30
C ALA A 156 -55.99 48.72 -8.45
N ILE A 157 -56.81 47.73 -8.82
CA ILE A 157 -56.89 46.42 -8.13
C ILE A 157 -55.64 45.60 -8.47
N THR A 158 -54.95 45.10 -7.44
CA THR A 158 -53.71 44.32 -7.58
C THR A 158 -53.91 42.82 -7.33
N GLU A 159 -54.93 42.44 -6.55
CA GLU A 159 -55.35 41.05 -6.42
C GLU A 159 -56.86 40.94 -6.65
N LEU A 160 -57.30 40.08 -7.56
CA LEU A 160 -58.71 39.82 -7.84
C LEU A 160 -59.04 38.36 -7.49
N ASP A 161 -59.97 38.17 -6.56
CA ASP A 161 -60.28 36.90 -5.94
C ASP A 161 -61.79 36.65 -5.92
N ILE A 162 -62.32 35.99 -6.96
CA ILE A 162 -63.76 35.74 -7.13
C ILE A 162 -64.03 34.24 -7.03
N GLU A 163 -64.79 33.83 -6.02
CA GLU A 163 -65.14 32.42 -5.83
C GLU A 163 -66.63 32.20 -5.60
N ASN A 164 -67.12 31.04 -6.02
CA ASN A 164 -68.43 30.50 -5.62
C ASN A 164 -69.63 31.39 -6.03
N GLN A 165 -69.55 32.04 -7.19
CA GLN A 165 -70.65 32.84 -7.77
C GLN A 165 -71.29 32.04 -8.93
N PRO A 166 -72.35 31.23 -8.68
CA PRO A 166 -72.80 30.21 -9.62
C PRO A 166 -73.48 30.76 -10.88
N ASN A 167 -74.08 31.95 -10.77
CA ASN A 167 -74.81 32.63 -11.84
C ASN A 167 -74.02 33.78 -12.48
N LEU A 168 -72.77 34.02 -12.08
CA LEU A 168 -71.96 35.11 -12.61
C LEU A 168 -71.58 34.82 -14.07
N VAL A 169 -72.16 35.57 -15.01
CA VAL A 169 -71.91 35.45 -16.45
C VAL A 169 -70.87 36.46 -16.91
N THR A 170 -70.96 37.70 -16.42
CA THR A 170 -70.16 38.85 -16.87
C THR A 170 -69.24 39.32 -15.76
N LEU A 171 -67.92 39.22 -15.97
CA LEU A 171 -66.90 39.82 -15.10
C LEU A 171 -66.02 40.76 -15.92
N SER A 172 -66.32 42.07 -15.87
CA SER A 172 -65.53 43.09 -16.57
C SER A 172 -64.41 43.58 -15.67
N ALA A 173 -63.17 43.28 -16.04
CA ALA A 173 -61.96 43.49 -15.24
C ALA A 173 -60.75 43.92 -16.10
N ASP A 174 -61.02 44.60 -17.22
CA ASP A 174 -59.97 45.22 -18.04
C ASP A 174 -59.38 46.44 -17.32
N GLU A 175 -58.18 46.89 -17.73
CA GLU A 175 -57.54 48.12 -17.22
C GLU A 175 -57.35 48.09 -15.67
N LEU A 176 -56.79 46.98 -15.17
CA LEU A 176 -56.43 46.75 -13.76
C LEU A 176 -54.90 46.57 -13.58
N GLU A 177 -54.42 46.70 -12.35
CA GLU A 177 -53.00 46.55 -11.96
C GLU A 177 -52.67 45.13 -11.43
N LEU A 178 -53.26 44.09 -12.04
CA LEU A 178 -53.29 42.73 -11.48
C LEU A 178 -51.92 42.05 -11.38
N LYS A 179 -51.56 41.73 -10.13
CA LYS A 179 -50.47 40.84 -9.74
C LYS A 179 -50.95 39.42 -9.42
N LYS A 180 -52.22 39.27 -9.06
CA LYS A 180 -52.80 37.97 -8.72
C LYS A 180 -54.25 37.85 -9.20
N LEU A 181 -54.55 36.72 -9.83
CA LEU A 181 -55.91 36.32 -10.21
C LEU A 181 -56.28 34.99 -9.55
N THR A 182 -57.42 34.96 -8.87
CA THR A 182 -58.10 33.73 -8.43
C THR A 182 -59.54 33.75 -8.96
N LEU A 183 -59.92 32.75 -9.76
CA LEU A 183 -61.29 32.51 -10.21
C LEU A 183 -61.66 31.05 -9.92
N LYS A 184 -62.62 30.79 -9.03
CA LYS A 184 -63.04 29.43 -8.66
C LYS A 184 -64.56 29.23 -8.67
N ASN A 185 -65.02 28.10 -9.22
CA ASN A 185 -66.41 27.64 -9.12
C ASN A 185 -67.43 28.64 -9.73
N LEU A 186 -67.08 29.22 -10.89
CA LEU A 186 -67.89 30.23 -11.58
C LEU A 186 -68.58 29.59 -12.79
N SER A 187 -69.63 28.82 -12.52
CA SER A 187 -70.24 27.86 -13.45
C SER A 187 -70.86 28.44 -14.73
N GLN A 188 -71.05 29.76 -14.82
CA GLN A 188 -71.60 30.43 -16.00
C GLN A 188 -70.66 31.51 -16.58
N LEU A 189 -69.43 31.64 -16.05
CA LEU A 189 -68.54 32.73 -16.40
C LEU A 189 -68.10 32.64 -17.86
N ASN A 190 -68.58 33.56 -18.69
CA ASN A 190 -68.32 33.57 -20.13
C ASN A 190 -67.14 34.47 -20.50
N GLY A 191 -66.05 34.37 -19.73
CA GLY A 191 -64.81 35.13 -19.93
C GLY A 191 -64.50 36.17 -18.84
N LEU A 192 -63.32 36.76 -18.94
CA LEU A 192 -62.84 37.88 -18.15
C LEU A 192 -62.62 39.07 -19.09
N GLY A 193 -63.23 40.21 -18.79
CA GLY A 193 -63.14 41.40 -19.66
C GLY A 193 -64.06 41.35 -20.87
N ARG A 194 -63.68 42.05 -21.94
CA ARG A 194 -64.54 42.28 -23.13
C ARG A 194 -64.59 41.14 -24.15
N ILE A 195 -63.84 40.05 -23.96
CA ILE A 195 -63.77 38.93 -24.92
C ILE A 195 -64.53 37.71 -24.38
N ALA A 196 -65.68 37.41 -24.99
CA ALA A 196 -66.51 36.27 -24.61
C ALA A 196 -65.75 34.93 -24.71
N SER A 197 -66.01 34.06 -23.74
CA SER A 197 -65.40 32.73 -23.59
C SER A 197 -63.86 32.73 -23.49
N SER A 198 -63.24 33.86 -23.14
CA SER A 198 -61.79 34.02 -23.04
C SER A 198 -61.38 34.66 -21.72
N ILE A 199 -60.22 34.28 -21.21
CA ILE A 199 -59.52 35.02 -20.14
C ILE A 199 -58.24 35.56 -20.79
N SER A 200 -58.08 36.88 -20.83
CA SER A 200 -56.87 37.56 -21.32
C SER A 200 -56.31 38.43 -20.20
N ILE A 201 -55.10 38.12 -19.74
CA ILE A 201 -54.26 39.02 -18.94
C ILE A 201 -52.87 38.94 -19.55
N ASP A 202 -52.73 39.46 -20.77
CA ASP A 202 -51.49 39.49 -21.52
C ASP A 202 -50.72 40.80 -21.30
N TRP A 203 -49.38 40.72 -21.27
CA TRP A 203 -48.45 41.84 -21.08
C TRP A 203 -48.66 42.68 -19.80
N GLY A 204 -49.06 42.04 -18.71
CA GLY A 204 -49.25 42.65 -17.39
C GLY A 204 -48.12 42.35 -16.40
N ASP A 205 -48.36 42.68 -15.12
CA ASP A 205 -47.47 42.41 -13.99
C ASP A 205 -47.88 41.16 -13.19
N LEU A 206 -48.49 40.15 -13.83
CA LEU A 206 -49.08 39.00 -13.14
C LEU A 206 -47.99 38.09 -12.52
N GLU A 207 -48.05 37.95 -11.19
CA GLU A 207 -47.13 37.16 -10.36
C GLU A 207 -47.75 35.81 -9.96
N SER A 208 -49.08 35.63 -10.01
CA SER A 208 -49.72 34.31 -9.81
C SER A 208 -51.14 34.23 -10.39
N VAL A 209 -51.56 33.01 -10.78
CA VAL A 209 -52.87 32.73 -11.37
C VAL A 209 -53.45 31.41 -10.87
N THR A 210 -54.75 31.42 -10.55
CA THR A 210 -55.53 30.24 -10.15
C THR A 210 -56.88 30.25 -10.85
N LEU A 211 -57.10 29.31 -11.77
CA LEU A 211 -58.36 29.12 -12.50
C LEU A 211 -58.88 27.71 -12.23
N MET A 212 -60.04 27.58 -11.58
CA MET A 212 -60.63 26.27 -11.27
C MET A 212 -62.14 26.21 -11.53
N ASN A 213 -62.59 25.12 -12.15
CA ASN A 213 -64.01 24.82 -12.38
C ASN A 213 -64.72 25.95 -13.16
N LEU A 214 -64.16 26.34 -14.32
CA LEU A 214 -64.71 27.38 -15.21
C LEU A 214 -65.13 26.72 -16.55
N PRO A 215 -66.36 26.17 -16.66
CA PRO A 215 -66.71 25.23 -17.73
C PRO A 215 -66.89 25.87 -19.12
N GLU A 216 -67.19 27.18 -19.19
CA GLU A 216 -67.49 27.89 -20.45
C GLU A 216 -66.25 28.58 -21.09
N ILE A 217 -65.08 28.51 -20.44
CA ILE A 217 -63.86 29.17 -20.95
C ILE A 217 -63.24 28.34 -22.08
N ILE A 218 -63.05 28.95 -23.25
CA ILE A 218 -62.55 28.33 -24.48
C ILE A 218 -61.08 28.72 -24.75
N SER A 219 -60.63 29.88 -24.26
CA SER A 219 -59.26 30.37 -24.45
C SER A 219 -58.72 31.00 -23.17
N VAL A 220 -57.43 30.77 -22.89
CA VAL A 220 -56.70 31.44 -21.81
C VAL A 220 -55.41 32.00 -22.40
N ASP A 221 -55.22 33.31 -22.29
CA ASP A 221 -53.97 34.01 -22.60
C ASP A 221 -53.49 34.72 -21.33
N ILE A 222 -52.30 34.31 -20.88
CA ILE A 222 -51.56 34.89 -19.76
C ILE A 222 -50.11 35.15 -20.18
N SER A 223 -49.89 35.40 -21.48
CA SER A 223 -48.58 35.61 -22.07
C SER A 223 -47.96 36.96 -21.68
N GLY A 224 -46.63 37.05 -21.61
CA GLY A 224 -45.94 38.32 -21.31
C GLY A 224 -45.98 38.78 -19.85
N ASN A 225 -46.13 37.88 -18.88
CA ASN A 225 -46.10 38.16 -17.43
C ASN A 225 -44.83 37.56 -16.77
N TYR A 226 -44.81 37.42 -15.43
CA TYR A 226 -43.63 36.99 -14.65
C TYR A 226 -43.73 35.59 -14.02
N LEU A 227 -44.68 34.77 -14.47
CA LEU A 227 -45.02 33.48 -13.86
C LEU A 227 -43.88 32.44 -14.04
N ASP A 228 -43.49 31.69 -13.00
CA ASP A 228 -42.90 30.35 -13.14
C ASP A 228 -44.02 29.28 -13.08
N SER A 229 -43.66 28.03 -13.35
CA SER A 229 -44.59 26.92 -13.47
C SER A 229 -45.33 26.53 -12.17
N ASP A 230 -44.87 27.00 -11.00
CA ASP A 230 -45.58 26.85 -9.71
C ASP A 230 -46.60 27.96 -9.45
N ASP A 231 -46.49 29.11 -10.13
CA ASP A 231 -47.40 30.25 -9.94
C ASP A 231 -48.72 30.06 -10.72
N ILE A 232 -48.85 28.95 -11.46
CA ILE A 232 -49.91 28.65 -12.41
C ILE A 232 -50.70 27.41 -11.95
N HIS A 233 -51.91 27.65 -11.44
CA HIS A 233 -52.83 26.59 -11.00
C HIS A 233 -54.07 26.55 -11.91
N LEU A 234 -54.15 25.55 -12.80
CA LEU A 234 -55.24 25.39 -13.77
C LEU A 234 -55.86 23.99 -13.65
N GLU A 235 -57.11 23.88 -13.20
CA GLU A 235 -57.79 22.59 -13.01
C GLU A 235 -59.26 22.63 -13.46
N ASN A 236 -59.71 21.57 -14.16
CA ASN A 236 -61.07 21.43 -14.67
C ASN A 236 -61.56 22.65 -15.49
N LEU A 237 -60.91 22.87 -16.64
CA LEU A 237 -61.26 23.89 -17.63
C LEU A 237 -61.71 23.21 -18.95
N PRO A 238 -62.84 22.46 -18.95
CA PRO A 238 -63.14 21.44 -19.96
C PRO A 238 -63.38 21.96 -21.38
N ALA A 239 -63.74 23.24 -21.55
CA ALA A 239 -63.98 23.85 -22.85
C ALA A 239 -62.72 24.44 -23.53
N VAL A 240 -61.58 24.55 -22.81
CA VAL A 240 -60.39 25.25 -23.31
C VAL A 240 -59.76 24.51 -24.50
N LYS A 241 -59.48 25.27 -25.56
CA LYS A 241 -58.87 24.81 -26.83
C LYS A 241 -57.50 25.41 -27.08
N ASN A 242 -57.25 26.62 -26.57
CA ASN A 242 -55.98 27.32 -26.67
C ASN A 242 -55.54 27.82 -25.30
N LEU A 243 -54.25 27.62 -25.00
CA LEU A 243 -53.60 28.07 -23.78
C LEU A 243 -52.28 28.75 -24.16
N ASP A 244 -52.19 30.07 -23.99
CA ASP A 244 -50.97 30.85 -24.21
C ASP A 244 -50.37 31.29 -22.87
N ILE A 245 -49.14 30.84 -22.63
CA ILE A 245 -48.29 31.14 -21.49
C ILE A 245 -46.87 31.46 -22.01
N SER A 246 -46.79 32.02 -23.22
CA SER A 246 -45.51 32.41 -23.81
C SER A 246 -44.95 33.67 -23.14
N SER A 247 -43.65 33.90 -23.30
CA SER A 247 -42.96 35.10 -22.79
C SER A 247 -43.15 35.33 -21.28
N ASN A 248 -43.12 34.24 -20.51
CA ASN A 248 -43.13 34.21 -19.05
C ASN A 248 -41.78 33.64 -18.54
N GLU A 249 -41.70 33.24 -17.27
CA GLU A 249 -40.47 32.75 -16.64
C GLU A 249 -40.46 31.22 -16.42
N LEU A 250 -41.40 30.46 -17.03
CA LEU A 250 -41.58 29.01 -16.85
C LEU A 250 -40.28 28.23 -17.03
N THR A 251 -39.85 27.52 -16.00
CA THR A 251 -38.75 26.56 -16.03
C THR A 251 -39.16 25.18 -16.55
N ARG A 252 -40.46 24.88 -16.54
CA ARG A 252 -41.07 23.59 -16.91
C ARG A 252 -42.50 23.78 -17.43
N LEU A 253 -43.12 22.74 -17.99
CA LEU A 253 -44.57 22.81 -18.26
C LEU A 253 -45.35 22.89 -16.92
N PRO A 254 -46.38 23.76 -16.81
CA PRO A 254 -47.23 23.81 -15.63
C PRO A 254 -48.13 22.56 -15.57
N LYS A 255 -48.86 22.40 -14.47
CA LYS A 255 -49.87 21.34 -14.34
C LYS A 255 -51.09 21.68 -15.22
N ILE A 256 -51.44 20.81 -16.16
CA ILE A 256 -52.54 20.98 -17.12
C ILE A 256 -53.47 19.76 -16.98
N ASN A 257 -54.31 19.77 -15.94
CA ASN A 257 -55.21 18.66 -15.60
C ASN A 257 -56.66 18.93 -16.06
N ASP A 258 -57.29 17.92 -16.64
CA ASP A 258 -58.69 17.95 -17.10
C ASP A 258 -58.96 18.96 -18.24
N PHE A 259 -58.17 18.84 -19.33
CA PHE A 259 -58.23 19.66 -20.54
C PHE A 259 -58.60 18.84 -21.80
N PRO A 260 -59.76 18.16 -21.84
CA PRO A 260 -60.14 17.21 -22.90
C PRO A 260 -60.35 17.81 -24.31
N LEU A 261 -60.41 19.14 -24.43
CA LEU A 261 -60.57 19.87 -25.70
C LEU A 261 -59.34 20.67 -26.12
N LEU A 262 -58.25 20.67 -25.35
CA LEU A 262 -57.07 21.50 -25.63
C LEU A 262 -56.35 21.03 -26.89
N THR A 263 -56.23 21.93 -27.87
CA THR A 263 -55.60 21.68 -29.18
C THR A 263 -54.26 22.40 -29.34
N THR A 264 -54.06 23.52 -28.63
CA THR A 264 -52.90 24.40 -28.77
C THR A 264 -52.35 24.79 -27.40
N ILE A 265 -51.06 24.55 -27.18
CA ILE A 265 -50.29 25.13 -26.08
C ILE A 265 -49.19 26.01 -26.68
N ASN A 266 -49.02 27.23 -26.16
CA ASN A 266 -47.88 28.08 -26.44
C ASN A 266 -47.10 28.41 -25.15
N VAL A 267 -45.85 27.96 -25.10
CA VAL A 267 -44.87 28.21 -24.03
C VAL A 267 -43.54 28.72 -24.61
N ARG A 268 -43.58 29.32 -25.80
CA ARG A 268 -42.45 30.01 -26.44
C ARG A 268 -41.85 31.10 -25.54
N SER A 269 -40.57 31.41 -25.69
CA SER A 269 -39.88 32.49 -24.95
C SER A 269 -39.88 32.32 -23.41
N ASN A 270 -39.82 31.09 -22.90
CA ASN A 270 -39.71 30.79 -21.46
C ASN A 270 -38.28 30.28 -21.11
N LYS A 271 -38.11 29.55 -20.01
CA LYS A 271 -36.85 28.97 -19.52
C LYS A 271 -36.85 27.43 -19.52
N ILE A 272 -37.69 26.79 -20.35
CA ILE A 272 -37.96 25.35 -20.29
C ILE A 272 -36.81 24.53 -20.89
N ASP A 273 -36.10 23.75 -20.07
CA ASP A 273 -35.07 22.78 -20.50
C ASP A 273 -35.60 21.34 -20.68
N ARG A 274 -36.83 21.05 -20.23
CA ARG A 274 -37.46 19.71 -20.28
C ARG A 274 -38.94 19.80 -20.65
N LEU A 275 -39.36 19.09 -21.70
CA LEU A 275 -40.76 19.08 -22.15
C LEU A 275 -41.66 17.99 -21.54
N GLU A 276 -41.10 16.98 -20.88
CA GLU A 276 -41.81 15.93 -20.10
C GLU A 276 -43.20 15.52 -20.62
N SER A 277 -43.30 14.60 -21.59
CA SER A 277 -44.60 14.11 -22.11
C SER A 277 -45.56 13.53 -21.06
N SER A 278 -45.05 13.13 -19.89
CA SER A 278 -45.86 12.74 -18.73
C SER A 278 -46.76 13.87 -18.20
N LYS A 279 -46.48 15.14 -18.51
CA LYS A 279 -47.33 16.30 -18.20
C LYS A 279 -48.49 16.49 -19.18
N LEU A 280 -48.49 15.76 -20.30
CA LEU A 280 -49.44 15.93 -21.40
C LEU A 280 -50.34 14.69 -21.61
N VAL A 281 -50.55 13.90 -20.55
CA VAL A 281 -51.44 12.71 -20.61
C VAL A 281 -52.92 13.13 -20.65
N ASP A 282 -53.28 14.18 -19.92
CA ASP A 282 -54.68 14.64 -19.74
C ASP A 282 -55.15 15.64 -20.80
N VAL A 283 -54.39 15.81 -21.90
CA VAL A 283 -54.69 16.69 -23.05
C VAL A 283 -54.81 15.90 -24.38
N PRO A 284 -55.76 14.93 -24.49
CA PRO A 284 -55.81 13.93 -25.57
C PRO A 284 -56.13 14.47 -26.98
N LYS A 285 -56.26 15.80 -27.15
CA LYS A 285 -56.49 16.46 -28.44
C LYS A 285 -55.40 17.46 -28.81
N LEU A 286 -54.30 17.52 -28.05
CA LEU A 286 -53.20 18.44 -28.31
C LEU A 286 -52.58 18.15 -29.68
N ALA A 287 -52.67 19.14 -30.57
CA ALA A 287 -52.17 19.06 -31.94
C ALA A 287 -50.96 19.98 -32.17
N THR A 288 -50.83 21.05 -31.37
CA THR A 288 -49.73 22.04 -31.49
C THR A 288 -49.13 22.38 -30.13
N LEU A 289 -47.81 22.25 -30.00
CA LEU A 289 -47.01 22.71 -28.86
C LEU A 289 -45.91 23.65 -29.35
N ASN A 290 -46.09 24.96 -29.14
CA ASN A 290 -45.11 25.97 -29.50
C ASN A 290 -44.17 26.21 -28.32
N ALA A 291 -42.91 25.77 -28.41
CA ALA A 291 -41.92 25.85 -27.34
C ALA A 291 -40.56 26.39 -27.82
N ASP A 292 -40.55 27.24 -28.85
CA ASP A 292 -39.32 27.85 -29.38
C ASP A 292 -38.79 29.02 -28.52
N LYS A 293 -37.54 29.42 -28.77
CA LYS A 293 -36.84 30.54 -28.11
C LYS A 293 -36.70 30.45 -26.58
N GLN A 294 -36.54 29.26 -26.01
CA GLN A 294 -36.23 29.10 -24.59
C GLN A 294 -34.88 29.75 -24.23
N ALA A 295 -34.79 30.38 -23.06
CA ALA A 295 -33.66 31.18 -22.59
C ALA A 295 -33.11 30.68 -21.23
N VAL A 296 -32.84 29.37 -21.15
CA VAL A 296 -32.30 28.70 -19.96
C VAL A 296 -31.00 29.38 -19.51
N THR A 297 -30.87 29.62 -18.20
CA THR A 297 -29.65 30.15 -17.58
C THR A 297 -29.31 29.34 -16.33
N LEU A 298 -28.16 28.67 -16.37
CA LEU A 298 -27.66 27.82 -15.29
C LEU A 298 -27.02 28.65 -14.17
N SER A 299 -26.87 28.05 -12.99
CA SER A 299 -26.15 28.65 -11.87
C SER A 299 -24.69 28.98 -12.24
N LYS A 300 -24.21 30.16 -11.87
CA LYS A 300 -22.81 30.57 -12.10
C LYS A 300 -21.86 29.60 -11.38
N THR A 301 -20.81 29.17 -12.09
CA THR A 301 -19.78 28.26 -11.54
C THR A 301 -18.35 28.78 -11.81
N ILE A 302 -17.35 28.16 -11.18
CA ILE A 302 -15.94 28.38 -11.50
C ILE A 302 -15.56 27.56 -12.73
N ALA A 303 -14.82 28.16 -13.66
CA ALA A 303 -14.25 27.48 -14.82
C ALA A 303 -12.72 27.52 -14.75
N ALA A 304 -12.09 26.36 -14.78
CA ALA A 304 -10.64 26.21 -14.71
C ALA A 304 -10.20 24.94 -15.45
N GLY A 305 -8.99 24.93 -16.00
CA GLY A 305 -8.54 23.83 -16.87
C GLY A 305 -9.47 23.66 -18.08
N ASN A 306 -9.71 22.41 -18.50
CA ASN A 306 -10.77 22.11 -19.44
C ASN A 306 -12.11 22.07 -18.69
N PHE A 307 -13.02 22.97 -19.05
CA PHE A 307 -14.30 23.16 -18.35
C PHE A 307 -15.41 22.37 -19.04
N THR A 308 -16.20 21.62 -18.27
CA THR A 308 -17.26 20.75 -18.80
C THR A 308 -18.55 20.89 -17.99
N ILE A 309 -19.69 20.88 -18.67
CA ILE A 309 -21.04 20.84 -18.06
C ILE A 309 -21.88 19.73 -18.70
N PRO A 310 -22.84 19.13 -17.98
CA PRO A 310 -23.80 18.21 -18.59
C PRO A 310 -24.73 18.94 -19.57
N ASN A 311 -25.19 18.21 -20.58
CA ASN A 311 -26.38 18.57 -21.33
C ASN A 311 -27.60 18.13 -20.53
N ASN A 312 -28.50 19.07 -20.22
CA ASN A 312 -29.70 18.80 -19.44
C ASN A 312 -30.99 18.89 -20.29
N VAL A 313 -30.87 19.22 -21.58
CA VAL A 313 -32.02 19.53 -22.44
C VAL A 313 -32.68 18.25 -22.94
N GLU A 314 -33.92 18.00 -22.53
CA GLU A 314 -34.68 16.79 -22.88
C GLU A 314 -35.93 17.11 -23.70
N ASN A 315 -36.07 16.43 -24.83
CA ASN A 315 -37.22 16.58 -25.72
C ASN A 315 -38.50 15.98 -25.13
N LEU A 316 -39.61 16.12 -25.86
CA LEU A 316 -40.91 15.60 -25.46
C LEU A 316 -40.90 14.06 -25.24
N ALA A 317 -40.02 13.33 -25.90
CA ALA A 317 -39.86 11.88 -25.74
C ALA A 317 -38.88 11.48 -24.61
N GLY A 318 -38.36 12.43 -23.82
CA GLY A 318 -37.39 12.19 -22.75
C GLY A 318 -35.98 11.87 -23.27
N GLN A 319 -35.65 12.30 -24.49
CA GLN A 319 -34.34 12.09 -25.13
C GLN A 319 -33.50 13.36 -25.07
N MET A 320 -32.21 13.23 -24.75
CA MET A 320 -31.26 14.35 -24.72
C MET A 320 -31.09 14.99 -26.10
N VAL A 321 -31.34 16.30 -26.20
CA VAL A 321 -31.27 17.05 -27.46
C VAL A 321 -29.82 17.42 -27.76
N THR A 322 -29.27 16.91 -28.86
CA THR A 322 -27.91 17.24 -29.31
C THR A 322 -27.75 18.75 -29.55
N PRO A 323 -26.78 19.43 -28.91
CA PRO A 323 -26.52 20.85 -29.14
C PRO A 323 -26.18 21.16 -30.60
N LYS A 324 -26.74 22.25 -31.15
CA LYS A 324 -26.60 22.65 -32.56
C LYS A 324 -25.47 23.67 -32.78
N ILE A 325 -25.31 24.62 -31.87
CA ILE A 325 -24.20 25.59 -31.87
C ILE A 325 -23.69 25.66 -30.43
N ILE A 326 -22.36 25.60 -30.26
CA ILE A 326 -21.69 25.73 -28.97
C ILE A 326 -20.76 26.94 -29.08
N SER A 327 -20.75 27.83 -28.08
CA SER A 327 -19.89 29.01 -28.08
C SER A 327 -18.41 28.62 -27.91
N ASN A 328 -17.48 29.52 -28.25
CA ASN A 328 -16.07 29.42 -27.86
C ASN A 328 -15.41 28.07 -28.23
N LYS A 329 -15.72 27.55 -29.43
CA LYS A 329 -15.24 26.26 -29.96
C LYS A 329 -15.50 25.04 -29.06
N GLY A 330 -16.48 25.11 -28.15
CA GLY A 330 -16.83 23.97 -27.30
C GLY A 330 -17.35 22.77 -28.12
N THR A 331 -17.15 21.57 -27.57
CA THR A 331 -17.49 20.29 -28.20
C THR A 331 -18.56 19.56 -27.39
N TYR A 332 -19.25 18.61 -28.02
CA TYR A 332 -20.24 17.75 -27.37
C TYR A 332 -19.86 16.27 -27.54
N SER A 333 -19.74 15.56 -26.42
CA SER A 333 -19.42 14.13 -26.34
C SER A 333 -19.95 13.59 -25.01
N ASP A 334 -20.41 12.34 -24.99
CA ASP A 334 -20.83 11.64 -23.77
C ASP A 334 -21.79 12.46 -22.90
N GLN A 335 -22.83 13.00 -23.55
CA GLN A 335 -23.88 13.85 -22.97
C GLN A 335 -23.37 15.13 -22.28
N SER A 336 -22.13 15.55 -22.53
CA SER A 336 -21.47 16.68 -21.89
C SER A 336 -20.96 17.69 -22.91
N ILE A 337 -21.02 18.99 -22.58
CA ILE A 337 -20.43 20.08 -23.36
C ILE A 337 -19.12 20.49 -22.70
N ALA A 338 -18.01 20.47 -23.46
CA ALA A 338 -16.67 20.76 -22.97
C ALA A 338 -16.00 21.92 -23.72
N TRP A 339 -15.20 22.71 -23.01
CA TRP A 339 -14.41 23.83 -23.53
C TRP A 339 -12.95 23.68 -23.09
N ALA A 340 -12.02 23.82 -24.04
CA ALA A 340 -10.59 23.81 -23.75
C ALA A 340 -10.17 25.09 -23.01
N SER A 341 -9.22 24.98 -22.09
CA SER A 341 -8.76 26.08 -21.22
C SER A 341 -8.43 27.38 -21.97
N GLY A 342 -7.76 27.29 -23.11
CA GLY A 342 -7.36 28.44 -23.93
C GLY A 342 -8.52 29.22 -24.56
N GLU A 343 -9.70 28.60 -24.70
CA GLU A 343 -10.90 29.24 -25.29
C GLU A 343 -11.73 30.01 -24.24
N LEU A 344 -11.43 29.83 -22.94
CA LEU A 344 -12.16 30.44 -21.83
C LEU A 344 -11.63 31.82 -21.41
N SER A 345 -10.45 32.22 -21.89
CA SER A 345 -9.78 33.45 -21.42
C SER A 345 -10.64 34.70 -21.61
N GLY A 346 -10.86 35.46 -20.52
CA GLY A 346 -11.65 36.69 -20.52
C GLY A 346 -13.18 36.51 -20.57
N LEU A 347 -13.70 35.28 -20.54
CA LEU A 347 -15.15 35.04 -20.59
C LEU A 347 -15.85 35.18 -19.23
N SER A 348 -17.08 35.70 -19.27
CA SER A 348 -18.04 35.69 -18.15
C SER A 348 -19.19 34.70 -18.34
N LYS A 349 -19.33 34.11 -19.53
CA LYS A 349 -20.24 33.00 -19.83
C LYS A 349 -19.77 32.19 -21.03
N VAL A 350 -20.22 30.94 -21.08
CA VAL A 350 -20.30 30.12 -22.30
C VAL A 350 -21.76 29.71 -22.54
N SER A 351 -22.10 29.21 -23.73
CA SER A 351 -23.47 28.81 -24.04
C SER A 351 -23.55 27.76 -25.14
N TYR A 352 -24.67 27.04 -25.20
CA TYR A 352 -25.03 26.20 -26.34
C TYR A 352 -26.49 26.40 -26.76
N THR A 353 -26.83 26.08 -28.00
CA THR A 353 -28.19 26.17 -28.53
C THR A 353 -28.75 24.80 -28.89
N PHE A 354 -30.07 24.70 -28.87
CA PHE A 354 -30.83 23.56 -29.39
C PHE A 354 -31.92 24.06 -30.34
N ASP A 355 -32.26 23.24 -31.34
CA ASP A 355 -33.23 23.59 -32.40
C ASP A 355 -33.81 22.31 -33.00
N GLU A 356 -34.90 21.85 -32.38
CA GLU A 356 -35.58 20.60 -32.66
C GLU A 356 -37.01 20.86 -33.19
N VAL A 357 -37.49 19.99 -34.07
CA VAL A 357 -38.90 19.90 -34.44
C VAL A 357 -39.52 18.83 -33.54
N ILE A 358 -40.65 19.12 -32.90
CA ILE A 358 -41.29 18.17 -31.97
C ILE A 358 -41.73 16.94 -32.76
N ASN A 359 -41.03 15.83 -32.54
CA ASN A 359 -41.14 14.62 -33.37
C ASN A 359 -42.19 13.64 -32.83
N SER A 360 -43.42 14.14 -32.63
CA SER A 360 -44.58 13.35 -32.21
C SER A 360 -45.54 13.14 -33.38
N PRO A 361 -46.09 11.92 -33.60
CA PRO A 361 -47.10 11.69 -34.63
C PRO A 361 -48.41 12.48 -34.45
N ALA A 362 -48.68 12.98 -33.23
CA ALA A 362 -49.90 13.71 -32.89
C ALA A 362 -49.68 15.20 -32.63
N ILE A 363 -48.51 15.59 -32.10
CA ILE A 363 -48.21 16.96 -31.66
C ILE A 363 -47.15 17.57 -32.57
N ALA A 364 -47.55 18.53 -33.40
CA ALA A 364 -46.63 19.35 -34.18
C ALA A 364 -46.07 20.50 -33.33
N GLY A 365 -44.86 20.96 -33.66
CA GLY A 365 -44.29 22.11 -32.97
C GLY A 365 -42.78 22.26 -33.16
N LYS A 366 -42.20 23.20 -32.42
CA LYS A 366 -40.75 23.44 -32.36
C LYS A 366 -40.32 23.57 -30.91
N TYR A 367 -39.15 23.02 -30.61
CA TYR A 367 -38.49 23.14 -29.32
C TYR A 367 -37.07 23.66 -29.56
N THR A 368 -36.84 24.93 -29.26
CA THR A 368 -35.59 25.61 -29.60
C THR A 368 -35.19 26.57 -28.50
N GLY A 369 -33.90 26.82 -28.32
CA GLY A 369 -33.44 27.70 -27.25
C GLY A 369 -31.93 27.85 -27.15
N THR A 370 -31.52 28.60 -26.14
CA THR A 370 -30.12 28.80 -25.74
C THR A 370 -29.98 28.51 -24.25
N VAL A 371 -29.06 27.61 -23.91
CA VAL A 371 -28.61 27.38 -22.52
C VAL A 371 -27.38 28.25 -22.27
N ASN A 372 -27.48 29.16 -21.31
CA ASN A 372 -26.39 30.02 -20.88
C ASN A 372 -25.77 29.44 -19.60
N GLN A 373 -24.45 29.28 -19.59
CA GLN A 373 -23.66 28.94 -18.40
C GLN A 373 -22.78 30.15 -18.02
N PRO A 374 -23.18 30.97 -17.04
CA PRO A 374 -22.32 32.00 -16.47
C PRO A 374 -21.12 31.35 -15.80
N ILE A 375 -19.93 31.92 -15.97
CA ILE A 375 -18.68 31.39 -15.39
C ILE A 375 -17.85 32.49 -14.75
N GLU A 376 -16.96 32.10 -13.83
CA GLU A 376 -15.81 32.89 -13.43
C GLU A 376 -14.55 32.08 -13.68
N VAL A 377 -13.68 32.58 -14.55
CA VAL A 377 -12.50 31.85 -14.98
C VAL A 377 -11.39 32.04 -13.95
N LYS A 378 -10.80 30.93 -13.51
CA LYS A 378 -9.71 30.88 -12.53
C LYS A 378 -8.56 30.04 -13.07
N ALA A 379 -7.33 30.39 -12.69
CA ALA A 379 -6.19 29.53 -12.94
C ALA A 379 -6.19 28.32 -11.99
N VAL A 380 -5.70 27.20 -12.51
CA VAL A 380 -5.32 26.04 -11.70
C VAL A 380 -3.95 26.37 -11.09
N PRO A 381 -3.72 26.12 -9.78
CA PRO A 381 -2.41 26.39 -9.19
C PRO A 381 -1.33 25.45 -9.76
N VAL A 382 -0.09 25.93 -9.77
CA VAL A 382 1.09 25.18 -10.23
C VAL A 382 2.09 25.06 -9.08
N ILE A 383 2.57 23.85 -8.80
CA ILE A 383 3.63 23.59 -7.81
C ILE A 383 4.99 23.73 -8.47
N VAL A 384 5.94 24.37 -7.78
CA VAL A 384 7.36 24.42 -8.14
C VAL A 384 8.19 24.02 -6.92
N ALA A 385 9.02 22.99 -7.08
CA ALA A 385 9.95 22.48 -6.06
C ALA A 385 11.17 21.85 -6.76
N ASP A 386 12.26 21.66 -6.01
CA ASP A 386 13.39 20.82 -6.43
C ASP A 386 12.99 19.35 -6.51
N LYS A 387 13.62 18.62 -7.43
CA LYS A 387 13.28 17.21 -7.72
C LYS A 387 13.81 16.21 -6.70
N SER A 388 14.79 16.60 -5.89
CA SER A 388 15.38 15.73 -4.87
C SER A 388 16.11 16.51 -3.79
N VAL A 389 16.22 15.91 -2.60
CA VAL A 389 16.98 16.41 -1.45
C VAL A 389 17.67 15.24 -0.74
N SER A 390 18.79 15.51 -0.07
CA SER A 390 19.58 14.48 0.62
C SER A 390 19.76 14.82 2.10
N TYR A 391 19.49 13.84 2.97
CA TYR A 391 19.69 13.92 4.41
C TYR A 391 20.57 12.76 4.91
N ALA A 392 21.00 12.87 6.17
CA ALA A 392 21.61 11.79 6.94
C ALA A 392 20.54 11.11 7.83
N PRO A 393 20.71 9.84 8.23
CA PRO A 393 19.77 9.09 9.08
C PRO A 393 19.72 9.57 10.55
N VAL A 394 20.16 10.80 10.83
CA VAL A 394 20.23 11.38 12.18
C VAL A 394 19.56 12.76 12.20
N ASN A 395 18.64 12.94 13.15
CA ASN A 395 17.76 14.10 13.29
C ASN A 395 16.74 14.21 12.13
N ALA A 396 15.63 13.50 12.26
CA ALA A 396 14.51 13.58 11.32
C ALA A 396 14.04 15.03 11.11
N LYS A 397 13.79 15.39 9.85
CA LYS A 397 13.24 16.70 9.47
C LYS A 397 11.72 16.65 9.52
N ASP A 398 11.08 17.74 9.93
CA ASP A 398 9.63 17.90 9.79
C ASP A 398 9.25 18.32 8.36
N GLU A 399 7.96 18.19 8.02
CA GLU A 399 7.43 18.54 6.69
C GLU A 399 7.70 20.01 6.34
N ALA A 400 7.62 20.92 7.33
CA ALA A 400 7.87 22.35 7.12
C ALA A 400 9.32 22.64 6.70
N THR A 401 10.30 21.98 7.34
CA THR A 401 11.71 22.07 6.97
C THR A 401 11.96 21.40 5.61
N PHE A 402 11.36 20.25 5.34
CA PHE A 402 11.47 19.57 4.05
C PHE A 402 10.96 20.44 2.89
N LEU A 403 9.75 21.01 3.02
CA LEU A 403 9.17 21.92 2.02
C LEU A 403 10.04 23.17 1.82
N GLN A 404 10.72 23.65 2.87
CA GLN A 404 11.69 24.75 2.75
C GLN A 404 12.98 24.34 2.02
N ASP A 405 13.57 23.20 2.37
CA ASP A 405 14.82 22.69 1.79
C ASP A 405 14.69 22.46 0.28
N ILE A 406 13.53 21.94 -0.19
CA ILE A 406 13.22 21.72 -1.61
C ILE A 406 12.67 22.99 -2.31
N ARG A 407 12.62 24.12 -1.61
CA ARG A 407 12.12 25.41 -2.11
C ARG A 407 10.68 25.33 -2.68
N ALA A 408 9.82 24.54 -2.04
CA ALA A 408 8.44 24.34 -2.47
C ALA A 408 7.64 25.65 -2.47
N SER A 409 6.96 25.91 -3.58
CA SER A 409 6.10 27.07 -3.78
C SER A 409 4.94 26.73 -4.71
N ALA A 410 3.83 27.46 -4.60
CA ALA A 410 2.66 27.26 -5.45
C ALA A 410 2.04 28.60 -5.88
N SER A 411 1.49 28.65 -7.10
CA SER A 411 0.77 29.82 -7.61
C SER A 411 -0.66 29.93 -7.03
N GLU A 412 -1.39 31.00 -7.40
CA GLU A 412 -2.78 31.26 -6.97
C GLU A 412 -3.01 31.22 -5.44
N ASN A 413 -1.98 31.57 -4.66
CA ASN A 413 -1.96 31.47 -3.19
C ASN A 413 -2.34 30.08 -2.65
N ALA A 414 -2.09 29.01 -3.42
CA ALA A 414 -2.44 27.66 -3.02
C ALA A 414 -1.63 27.16 -1.83
N GLN A 415 -2.31 26.50 -0.88
CA GLN A 415 -1.66 25.80 0.22
C GLN A 415 -1.07 24.49 -0.30
N ILE A 416 0.19 24.21 0.06
CA ILE A 416 0.89 22.94 -0.23
C ILE A 416 0.68 21.97 0.94
N THR A 417 0.59 20.67 0.62
CA THR A 417 0.58 19.53 1.55
C THR A 417 1.32 18.36 0.91
N SER A 418 1.93 17.47 1.69
CA SER A 418 2.61 16.28 1.16
C SER A 418 2.32 15.00 1.95
N ASP A 419 2.71 13.86 1.38
CA ASP A 419 2.75 12.55 2.06
C ASP A 419 4.07 12.31 2.84
N TYR A 420 4.93 13.33 2.95
CA TYR A 420 6.30 13.25 3.47
C TYR A 420 6.43 12.47 4.79
N SER A 421 5.57 12.75 5.77
CA SER A 421 5.61 12.13 7.10
C SER A 421 5.04 10.71 7.14
N GLU A 422 4.39 10.26 6.07
CA GLU A 422 3.91 8.88 5.89
C GLU A 422 4.91 8.01 5.13
N VAL A 423 5.75 8.61 4.25
CA VAL A 423 6.63 7.87 3.33
C VAL A 423 8.12 7.89 3.66
N VAL A 424 8.65 8.91 4.36
CA VAL A 424 10.10 9.03 4.62
C VAL A 424 10.49 8.44 5.97
N ASP A 425 11.20 7.31 5.97
CA ASP A 425 11.84 6.77 7.17
C ASP A 425 13.31 7.21 7.28
N PHE A 426 13.66 7.86 8.38
CA PHE A 426 15.04 8.26 8.69
C PHE A 426 15.86 7.14 9.35
N ALA A 427 15.23 6.09 9.89
CA ALA A 427 15.93 4.96 10.48
C ALA A 427 16.55 4.02 9.42
N THR A 428 15.97 3.98 8.21
CA THR A 428 16.38 3.12 7.11
C THR A 428 17.00 3.95 5.97
N PRO A 429 18.30 3.81 5.65
CA PRO A 429 18.91 4.45 4.50
C PRO A 429 18.28 4.00 3.16
N GLY A 430 17.97 4.94 2.27
CA GLY A 430 17.25 4.65 1.02
C GLY A 430 16.68 5.88 0.30
N ASP A 431 16.01 5.63 -0.82
CA ASP A 431 15.36 6.63 -1.68
C ASP A 431 13.84 6.59 -1.49
N TYR A 432 13.27 7.68 -0.97
CA TYR A 432 11.83 7.82 -0.71
C TYR A 432 11.20 8.81 -1.70
N THR A 433 10.08 8.43 -2.33
CA THR A 433 9.36 9.33 -3.25
C THR A 433 8.21 10.00 -2.52
N VAL A 434 8.29 11.32 -2.38
CA VAL A 434 7.30 12.18 -1.72
C VAL A 434 6.43 12.86 -2.77
N THR A 435 5.11 12.84 -2.59
CA THR A 435 4.13 13.52 -3.45
C THR A 435 3.72 14.85 -2.84
N LEU A 436 3.92 15.94 -3.58
CA LEU A 436 3.40 17.26 -3.25
C LEU A 436 2.03 17.45 -3.91
N HIS A 437 1.08 17.96 -3.13
CA HIS A 437 -0.23 18.44 -3.59
C HIS A 437 -0.39 19.92 -3.24
N ALA A 438 -1.18 20.67 -4.01
CA ALA A 438 -1.56 22.02 -3.66
C ALA A 438 -3.01 22.34 -4.05
N LYS A 439 -3.66 23.19 -3.25
CA LYS A 439 -5.08 23.55 -3.40
C LYS A 439 -5.29 25.04 -3.11
N ASN A 440 -6.04 25.75 -3.96
CA ASN A 440 -6.36 27.18 -3.76
C ASN A 440 -7.75 27.41 -3.12
N GLU A 441 -8.09 28.69 -2.88
CA GLU A 441 -9.35 29.11 -2.24
C GLU A 441 -10.63 28.75 -3.03
N PHE A 442 -10.51 28.38 -4.31
CA PHE A 442 -11.62 27.95 -5.18
C PHE A 442 -11.72 26.42 -5.30
N ASP A 443 -11.09 25.70 -4.36
CA ASP A 443 -10.97 24.25 -4.32
C ASP A 443 -10.21 23.60 -5.49
N LEU A 444 -9.59 24.41 -6.36
CA LEU A 444 -8.83 23.93 -7.52
C LEU A 444 -7.50 23.32 -7.07
N LYS A 445 -7.22 22.10 -7.54
CA LYS A 445 -6.02 21.34 -7.23
C LYS A 445 -4.96 21.48 -8.32
N ALA A 446 -3.71 21.62 -7.93
CA ALA A 446 -2.57 21.51 -8.84
C ALA A 446 -2.37 20.07 -9.32
N ASP A 447 -1.72 19.90 -10.47
CA ASP A 447 -1.10 18.62 -10.82
C ASP A 447 -0.02 18.27 -9.77
N PRO A 448 0.05 17.02 -9.28
CA PRO A 448 0.98 16.63 -8.23
C PRO A 448 2.43 16.62 -8.71
N VAL A 449 3.36 16.97 -7.82
CA VAL A 449 4.80 16.99 -8.10
C VAL A 449 5.52 16.02 -7.15
N THR A 450 6.26 15.07 -7.71
CA THR A 450 7.04 14.08 -6.94
C THR A 450 8.48 14.54 -6.70
N VAL A 451 8.98 14.32 -5.48
CA VAL A 451 10.33 14.70 -5.02
C VAL A 451 11.01 13.51 -4.35
N VAL A 452 12.29 13.25 -4.66
CA VAL A 452 13.03 12.12 -4.06
C VAL A 452 13.84 12.57 -2.85
N VAL A 453 13.61 11.94 -1.70
CA VAL A 453 14.37 12.15 -0.46
C VAL A 453 15.37 11.00 -0.31
N HIS A 454 16.66 11.32 -0.36
CA HIS A 454 17.76 10.37 -0.18
C HIS A 454 18.24 10.37 1.28
N ILE A 455 18.07 9.27 2.00
CA ILE A 455 18.65 9.06 3.35
C ILE A 455 19.95 8.27 3.18
N ASN A 456 21.09 8.94 3.40
CA ASN A 456 22.41 8.41 3.04
C ASN A 456 23.13 7.81 4.25
N ASP A 457 23.54 6.54 4.19
CA ASP A 457 24.34 5.95 5.27
C ASP A 457 25.77 6.50 5.31
N ILE A 458 26.21 6.82 6.52
CA ILE A 458 27.49 7.45 6.87
C ILE A 458 28.24 6.70 7.98
N GLN A 459 27.74 5.54 8.44
CA GLN A 459 28.42 4.77 9.47
C GLN A 459 29.60 3.97 8.88
N LYS A 460 30.57 3.65 9.74
CA LYS A 460 31.67 2.74 9.39
C LYS A 460 31.30 1.32 9.82
N PRO A 461 31.61 0.30 8.99
CA PRO A 461 31.59 -1.07 9.47
C PRO A 461 32.69 -1.30 10.51
N GLN A 462 32.41 -2.16 11.49
CA GLN A 462 33.35 -2.58 12.51
C GLN A 462 33.87 -3.98 12.19
N VAL A 463 35.19 -4.14 12.21
CA VAL A 463 35.85 -5.44 12.08
C VAL A 463 36.37 -5.85 13.45
N ALA A 464 36.30 -7.14 13.78
CA ALA A 464 36.93 -7.73 14.95
C ALA A 464 37.59 -9.07 14.58
N VAL A 465 38.61 -9.48 15.34
CA VAL A 465 39.32 -10.75 15.17
C VAL A 465 39.49 -11.45 16.52
N ASN A 466 39.58 -12.78 16.52
CA ASN A 466 39.79 -13.58 17.72
C ASN A 466 41.28 -13.71 18.10
N SER A 467 42.20 -13.58 17.14
CA SER A 467 43.63 -13.47 17.39
C SER A 467 44.29 -12.52 16.39
N ASN A 468 45.18 -11.65 16.88
CA ASN A 468 46.06 -10.84 16.03
C ASN A 468 47.30 -11.64 15.58
N ASP A 469 47.78 -12.58 16.42
CA ASP A 469 48.92 -13.44 16.11
C ASP A 469 48.43 -14.77 15.51
N ILE A 470 48.93 -15.12 14.33
CA ILE A 470 48.63 -16.37 13.62
C ILE A 470 49.88 -16.97 13.00
N SER A 471 50.00 -18.31 13.02
CA SER A 471 51.16 -19.02 12.44
C SER A 471 50.79 -20.02 11.36
N PHE A 472 51.69 -20.19 10.39
CA PHE A 472 51.61 -21.15 9.29
C PHE A 472 52.97 -21.78 9.02
N GLU A 473 52.99 -23.00 8.48
CA GLU A 473 54.22 -23.66 8.06
C GLU A 473 54.75 -23.02 6.77
N VAL A 474 56.06 -23.04 6.58
CA VAL A 474 56.74 -22.50 5.39
C VAL A 474 56.28 -23.23 4.12
N GLY A 475 56.10 -22.47 3.04
CA GLY A 475 55.52 -22.98 1.80
C GLY A 475 53.98 -23.07 1.79
N THR A 476 53.28 -22.76 2.89
CA THR A 476 51.81 -22.69 2.90
C THR A 476 51.31 -21.64 1.90
N GLU A 477 50.34 -22.01 1.06
CA GLU A 477 49.61 -21.08 0.21
C GLU A 477 48.67 -20.20 1.06
N LEU A 478 48.95 -18.90 1.10
CA LEU A 478 48.17 -17.93 1.90
C LEU A 478 47.15 -17.21 1.02
N THR A 479 45.87 -17.35 1.35
CA THR A 479 44.78 -16.57 0.76
C THR A 479 44.07 -15.73 1.83
N SER A 480 43.30 -14.74 1.38
CA SER A 480 42.45 -13.92 2.25
C SER A 480 41.51 -14.77 3.10
N GLU A 481 40.88 -15.80 2.54
CA GLU A 481 40.01 -16.73 3.26
C GLU A 481 40.76 -17.50 4.35
N VAL A 482 41.98 -17.96 4.05
CA VAL A 482 42.84 -18.69 5.02
C VAL A 482 43.19 -17.80 6.21
N LEU A 483 43.56 -16.53 5.99
CA LEU A 483 43.87 -15.61 7.08
C LEU A 483 42.63 -15.17 7.88
N LEU A 484 41.51 -14.89 7.21
CA LEU A 484 40.25 -14.53 7.89
C LEU A 484 39.74 -15.70 8.76
N ALA A 485 39.84 -16.94 8.28
CA ALA A 485 39.50 -18.13 9.04
C ALA A 485 40.46 -18.37 10.22
N LYS A 486 41.78 -18.19 10.02
CA LYS A 486 42.81 -18.42 11.07
C LYS A 486 42.77 -17.36 12.17
N SER A 487 42.53 -16.09 11.83
CA SER A 487 42.35 -15.00 12.78
C SER A 487 40.95 -14.96 13.42
N GLY A 488 39.97 -15.64 12.82
CA GLY A 488 38.58 -15.64 13.24
C GLY A 488 37.90 -14.28 13.03
N ALA A 489 38.18 -13.66 11.89
CA ALA A 489 37.70 -12.32 11.55
C ALA A 489 36.19 -12.28 11.31
N VAL A 490 35.54 -11.26 11.86
CA VAL A 490 34.12 -10.95 11.67
C VAL A 490 33.96 -9.46 11.37
N VAL A 491 32.95 -9.13 10.58
CA VAL A 491 32.53 -7.74 10.30
C VAL A 491 31.07 -7.56 10.70
N THR A 492 30.76 -6.43 11.32
CA THR A 492 29.41 -6.01 11.68
C THR A 492 29.17 -4.58 11.24
N ASP A 493 27.98 -4.32 10.71
CA ASP A 493 27.47 -3.00 10.37
C ASP A 493 26.02 -2.89 10.89
N LEU A 494 25.46 -1.68 10.97
CA LEU A 494 24.10 -1.47 11.46
C LEU A 494 23.05 -1.58 10.33
N TYR A 495 23.45 -1.36 9.07
CA TYR A 495 22.55 -1.24 7.93
C TYR A 495 22.89 -2.17 6.75
N ASP A 496 24.16 -2.56 6.58
CA ASP A 496 24.57 -3.53 5.55
C ASP A 496 24.68 -4.97 6.10
N GLU A 497 23.73 -5.85 5.74
CA GLU A 497 23.72 -7.26 6.17
C GLU A 497 24.89 -8.12 5.64
N ALA A 498 25.63 -7.66 4.63
CA ALA A 498 26.60 -8.50 3.90
C ALA A 498 27.81 -7.70 3.36
N ILE A 499 28.74 -7.34 4.24
CA ILE A 499 30.00 -6.66 3.88
C ILE A 499 31.12 -7.68 3.61
N LYS A 500 31.95 -7.38 2.59
CA LYS A 500 33.21 -8.10 2.34
C LYS A 500 34.37 -7.42 3.05
N MET A 501 35.23 -8.23 3.66
CA MET A 501 36.54 -7.80 4.14
C MET A 501 37.57 -7.93 3.01
N GLU A 502 38.43 -6.92 2.88
CA GLU A 502 39.62 -6.94 2.04
C GLU A 502 40.84 -7.23 2.94
N VAL A 503 41.76 -8.06 2.44
CA VAL A 503 42.99 -8.43 3.15
C VAL A 503 44.19 -8.05 2.28
N ASP A 504 45.11 -7.27 2.85
CA ASP A 504 46.41 -6.99 2.26
C ASP A 504 47.44 -8.02 2.75
N LEU A 505 48.08 -8.69 1.79
CA LEU A 505 49.10 -9.72 1.96
C LEU A 505 50.44 -9.32 1.31
N SER A 506 50.56 -8.10 0.77
CA SER A 506 51.69 -7.68 -0.09
C SER A 506 53.06 -7.74 0.59
N GLU A 507 53.10 -7.59 1.92
CA GLU A 507 54.32 -7.68 2.74
C GLU A 507 54.57 -9.09 3.33
N VAL A 508 53.75 -10.10 3.01
CA VAL A 508 53.84 -11.47 3.58
C VAL A 508 54.49 -12.44 2.59
N ASP A 509 55.66 -12.98 2.94
CA ASP A 509 56.40 -13.95 2.13
C ASP A 509 56.38 -15.34 2.77
N SER A 510 55.44 -16.21 2.37
CA SER A 510 55.34 -17.57 2.94
C SER A 510 56.45 -18.53 2.50
N SER A 511 57.39 -18.10 1.64
CA SER A 511 58.56 -18.90 1.27
C SER A 511 59.75 -18.78 2.25
N LYS A 512 59.64 -17.93 3.28
CA LYS A 512 60.74 -17.62 4.21
C LYS A 512 60.26 -17.62 5.66
N LEU A 513 61.13 -18.08 6.56
CA LEU A 513 60.88 -18.03 7.99
C LEU A 513 60.95 -16.58 8.51
N GLY A 514 59.95 -16.16 9.29
CA GLY A 514 59.85 -14.78 9.77
C GLY A 514 58.51 -14.44 10.40
N THR A 515 58.37 -13.18 10.82
CA THR A 515 57.08 -12.58 11.19
C THR A 515 56.81 -11.41 10.25
N TYR A 516 55.66 -11.44 9.61
CA TYR A 516 55.18 -10.47 8.63
C TYR A 516 53.92 -9.78 9.14
N GLU A 517 53.51 -8.69 8.48
CA GLU A 517 52.26 -7.99 8.80
C GLU A 517 51.27 -8.13 7.64
N ALA A 518 50.02 -8.45 7.96
CA ALA A 518 48.88 -8.41 7.03
C ALA A 518 47.83 -7.43 7.57
N THR A 519 47.08 -6.75 6.70
CA THR A 519 46.05 -5.78 7.13
C THR A 519 44.66 -6.17 6.64
N ILE A 520 43.65 -6.08 7.51
CA ILE A 520 42.24 -6.29 7.19
C ILE A 520 41.49 -4.95 7.25
N ILE A 521 40.68 -4.66 6.23
CA ILE A 521 39.68 -3.58 6.23
C ILE A 521 38.32 -4.09 5.72
N ALA A 522 37.25 -3.37 6.04
CA ALA A 522 35.92 -3.58 5.48
C ALA A 522 35.36 -2.26 4.90
N LYS A 523 34.42 -2.33 3.97
CA LYS A 523 33.79 -1.15 3.35
C LYS A 523 32.28 -1.33 3.27
N SER A 524 31.51 -0.34 3.74
CA SER A 524 30.07 -0.31 3.53
C SER A 524 29.73 -0.08 2.06
N LYS A 525 28.47 -0.34 1.70
CA LYS A 525 27.86 -0.09 0.40
C LYS A 525 27.82 1.39 0.03
N SER A 526 27.84 2.30 1.02
CA SER A 526 28.03 3.74 0.79
C SER A 526 29.50 4.15 0.60
N GLY A 527 30.45 3.22 0.82
CA GLY A 527 31.88 3.41 0.61
C GLY A 527 32.67 3.81 1.86
N ALA A 528 32.03 3.89 3.03
CA ALA A 528 32.71 4.17 4.29
C ALA A 528 33.60 2.97 4.69
N SER A 529 34.88 3.23 4.98
CA SER A 529 35.84 2.18 5.36
C SER A 529 35.93 2.02 6.87
N SER A 530 36.08 0.78 7.34
CA SER A 530 36.47 0.48 8.71
C SER A 530 37.83 1.07 9.05
N ASP A 531 38.14 1.18 10.34
CA ASP A 531 39.52 1.34 10.77
C ASP A 531 40.29 0.00 10.56
N PRO A 532 41.59 0.02 10.21
CA PRO A 532 42.33 -1.18 9.81
C PRO A 532 42.80 -2.02 11.00
N ILE A 533 42.67 -3.34 10.89
CA ILE A 533 43.26 -4.31 11.82
C ILE A 533 44.55 -4.88 11.22
N LYS A 534 45.62 -4.89 12.00
CA LYS A 534 46.91 -5.52 11.65
C LYS A 534 47.02 -6.89 12.29
N LEU A 535 47.39 -7.89 11.49
CA LEU A 535 47.71 -9.25 11.91
C LEU A 535 49.23 -9.49 11.86
N SER A 536 49.73 -10.17 12.87
CA SER A 536 51.09 -10.69 13.01
C SER A 536 51.10 -12.12 12.45
N VAL A 537 51.68 -12.28 11.25
CA VAL A 537 51.68 -13.53 10.49
C VAL A 537 53.05 -14.18 10.61
N LYS A 538 53.18 -15.22 11.43
CA LYS A 538 54.45 -15.93 11.64
C LYS A 538 54.57 -17.15 10.73
N ILE A 539 55.57 -17.15 9.86
CA ILE A 539 55.97 -18.31 9.09
C ILE A 539 57.02 -19.08 9.90
N VAL A 540 56.73 -20.35 10.16
CA VAL A 540 57.57 -21.27 10.94
C VAL A 540 57.86 -22.52 10.13
N ASP A 541 58.78 -23.32 10.60
CA ASP A 541 59.05 -24.66 10.11
C ASP A 541 59.07 -25.61 11.31
N THR A 542 58.32 -26.71 11.20
CA THR A 542 58.07 -27.69 12.28
C THR A 542 57.92 -29.13 11.78
N GLU A 543 58.19 -29.41 10.50
CA GLU A 543 58.23 -30.80 10.02
C GLU A 543 59.56 -31.46 10.44
N LYS A 544 59.94 -32.60 9.86
CA LYS A 544 61.16 -33.31 10.25
C LYS A 544 61.93 -33.77 9.00
N PRO A 545 63.27 -33.67 9.00
CA PRO A 545 64.07 -34.21 7.92
C PRO A 545 63.96 -35.75 7.85
N ILE A 546 63.92 -36.27 6.62
CA ILE A 546 63.69 -37.67 6.29
C ILE A 546 64.97 -38.28 5.71
N ILE A 547 65.38 -39.45 6.19
CA ILE A 547 66.53 -40.21 5.68
C ILE A 547 66.07 -41.35 4.77
N GLN A 548 66.81 -41.58 3.68
CA GLN A 548 66.65 -42.73 2.79
C GLN A 548 67.97 -43.51 2.68
N ILE A 549 67.87 -44.83 2.52
CA ILE A 549 69.00 -45.76 2.40
C ILE A 549 68.73 -46.73 1.26
N ASN A 550 69.68 -46.89 0.34
CA ASN A 550 69.53 -47.76 -0.82
C ASN A 550 70.00 -49.21 -0.57
N ASN A 551 71.12 -49.39 0.14
CA ASN A 551 71.73 -50.69 0.41
C ASN A 551 72.18 -50.80 1.89
N PRO A 552 71.45 -51.48 2.78
CA PRO A 552 71.72 -51.47 4.22
C PRO A 552 72.90 -52.35 4.67
N GLU A 553 73.69 -52.94 3.75
CA GLU A 553 74.79 -53.84 4.09
C GLU A 553 76.06 -53.57 3.27
N ILE A 554 77.21 -53.51 3.95
CA ILE A 554 78.55 -53.35 3.37
C ILE A 554 79.49 -54.47 3.87
N ILE A 555 80.33 -55.00 2.98
CA ILE A 555 81.28 -56.08 3.29
C ILE A 555 82.70 -55.53 3.14
N ILE A 556 83.54 -55.74 4.16
CA ILE A 556 84.87 -55.14 4.29
C ILE A 556 85.90 -56.26 4.52
N GLU A 557 87.09 -56.13 3.91
CA GLU A 557 88.17 -57.11 4.12
C GLU A 557 88.78 -56.98 5.53
N LYS A 558 89.29 -58.09 6.05
CA LYS A 558 89.79 -58.17 7.42
C LYS A 558 91.02 -57.29 7.59
N GLY A 559 90.89 -56.24 8.42
CA GLY A 559 91.94 -55.26 8.73
C GLY A 559 91.92 -54.00 7.85
N SER A 560 90.95 -53.82 6.95
CA SER A 560 90.79 -52.57 6.20
C SER A 560 90.29 -51.42 7.07
N GLU A 561 90.67 -50.19 6.71
CA GLU A 561 90.11 -48.95 7.27
C GLU A 561 88.74 -48.65 6.64
N LEU A 562 87.80 -48.11 7.44
CA LEU A 562 86.43 -47.81 7.05
C LEU A 562 86.06 -46.39 7.46
N THR A 563 85.54 -45.60 6.52
CA THR A 563 85.20 -44.18 6.71
C THR A 563 83.73 -43.89 6.44
N GLU A 564 83.22 -42.81 7.03
CA GLU A 564 81.82 -42.37 6.88
C GLU A 564 81.45 -42.09 5.41
N GLY A 565 82.36 -41.49 4.63
CA GLY A 565 82.13 -41.24 3.19
C GLY A 565 81.99 -42.52 2.38
N GLN A 566 82.86 -43.52 2.61
CA GLN A 566 82.73 -44.83 1.95
C GLN A 566 81.41 -45.53 2.30
N ILE A 567 80.90 -45.32 3.52
CA ILE A 567 79.59 -45.80 3.93
C ILE A 567 78.49 -45.06 3.17
N ILE A 568 78.46 -43.72 3.22
CA ILE A 568 77.45 -42.90 2.52
C ILE A 568 77.34 -43.27 1.04
N ASP A 569 78.47 -43.43 0.35
CA ASP A 569 78.53 -43.78 -1.07
C ASP A 569 78.05 -45.22 -1.36
N GLN A 570 78.50 -46.24 -0.61
CA GLN A 570 78.20 -47.66 -0.89
C GLN A 570 76.87 -48.14 -0.33
N VAL A 571 76.35 -47.46 0.69
CA VAL A 571 75.00 -47.64 1.25
C VAL A 571 73.98 -46.78 0.50
N GLY A 572 74.43 -45.69 -0.13
CA GLY A 572 73.58 -44.69 -0.77
C GLY A 572 72.65 -44.04 0.25
N ILE A 573 73.23 -43.34 1.23
CA ILE A 573 72.49 -42.58 2.25
C ILE A 573 72.17 -41.19 1.71
N THR A 574 70.91 -40.77 1.79
CA THR A 574 70.48 -39.39 1.50
C THR A 574 69.53 -38.88 2.57
N ALA A 575 69.39 -37.55 2.68
CA ALA A 575 68.37 -36.92 3.51
C ALA A 575 67.69 -35.77 2.75
N THR A 576 66.45 -35.46 3.12
CA THR A 576 65.62 -34.40 2.51
C THR A 576 64.67 -33.79 3.54
N ASP A 577 64.41 -32.50 3.43
CA ASP A 577 63.50 -31.72 4.28
C ASP A 577 62.60 -30.79 3.44
N ASN A 578 61.58 -30.18 4.05
CA ASN A 578 60.66 -29.22 3.42
C ASN A 578 61.26 -27.81 3.25
N TYR A 579 62.24 -27.44 4.08
CA TYR A 579 62.91 -26.14 4.03
C TYR A 579 64.43 -26.27 3.81
N ASP A 580 65.09 -27.17 4.53
CA ASP A 580 66.55 -27.30 4.48
C ASP A 580 67.06 -28.21 3.35
N GLN A 581 67.99 -27.68 2.54
CA GLN A 581 68.52 -28.37 1.37
C GLN A 581 69.82 -29.15 1.65
N ASP A 582 70.62 -28.71 2.63
CA ASP A 582 71.94 -29.26 2.96
C ASP A 582 71.94 -29.86 4.38
N LEU A 583 71.46 -31.10 4.50
CA LEU A 583 71.32 -31.81 5.78
C LEU A 583 72.58 -32.61 6.15
N ASN A 584 73.02 -32.49 7.41
CA ASN A 584 74.21 -33.18 7.91
C ASN A 584 73.87 -34.60 8.39
N ILE A 585 74.52 -35.61 7.81
CA ILE A 585 74.38 -37.01 8.23
C ILE A 585 75.30 -37.29 9.42
N HIS A 586 74.74 -37.73 10.54
CA HIS A 586 75.47 -38.17 11.73
C HIS A 586 75.42 -39.68 11.85
N MET A 587 76.57 -40.35 12.03
CA MET A 587 76.65 -41.80 12.25
C MET A 587 77.62 -42.21 13.37
N ASP A 588 77.43 -43.40 13.93
CA ASP A 588 78.29 -43.95 15.00
C ASP A 588 79.03 -45.22 14.55
N LEU A 589 80.32 -45.06 14.23
CA LEU A 589 81.21 -46.16 13.84
C LEU A 589 81.96 -46.81 15.03
N SER A 590 81.77 -46.32 16.27
CA SER A 590 82.60 -46.71 17.43
C SER A 590 82.54 -48.20 17.81
N LYS A 591 81.57 -48.94 17.28
CA LYS A 591 81.34 -50.37 17.52
C LYS A 591 81.97 -51.29 16.47
N VAL A 592 82.45 -50.75 15.34
CA VAL A 592 82.95 -51.54 14.21
C VAL A 592 84.42 -51.89 14.41
N ASP A 593 84.75 -53.19 14.35
CA ASP A 593 86.12 -53.70 14.53
C ASP A 593 86.52 -54.57 13.33
N THR A 594 87.05 -53.96 12.28
CA THR A 594 87.42 -54.65 11.04
C THR A 594 88.57 -55.66 11.21
N SER A 595 89.26 -55.68 12.36
CA SER A 595 90.33 -56.66 12.63
C SER A 595 89.79 -58.08 12.91
N LYS A 596 88.50 -58.20 13.27
CA LYS A 596 87.87 -59.46 13.65
C LYS A 596 86.80 -59.87 12.62
N PRO A 597 86.68 -61.17 12.29
CA PRO A 597 85.50 -61.68 11.59
C PRO A 597 84.25 -61.41 12.42
N GLY A 598 83.18 -60.90 11.80
CA GLY A 598 82.04 -60.37 12.55
C GLY A 598 81.01 -59.66 11.68
N SER A 599 79.97 -59.14 12.36
CA SER A 599 78.89 -58.34 11.80
C SER A 599 78.55 -57.22 12.78
N TYR A 600 78.57 -55.96 12.34
CA TYR A 600 78.50 -54.77 13.19
C TYR A 600 77.39 -53.84 12.75
N GLU A 601 76.61 -53.29 13.69
CA GLU A 601 75.54 -52.33 13.40
C GLU A 601 76.01 -50.87 13.60
N VAL A 602 75.66 -50.01 12.66
CA VAL A 602 75.89 -48.55 12.70
C VAL A 602 74.54 -47.82 12.67
N THR A 603 74.35 -46.85 13.55
CA THR A 603 73.15 -46.00 13.63
C THR A 603 73.38 -44.64 12.97
N ILE A 604 72.37 -44.13 12.27
CA ILE A 604 72.41 -42.90 11.45
C ILE A 604 71.22 -41.98 11.79
N TYR A 605 71.41 -40.66 11.84
CA TYR A 605 70.35 -39.64 11.93
C TYR A 605 70.76 -38.30 11.30
N THR A 606 69.82 -37.35 11.20
CA THR A 606 70.07 -35.96 10.78
C THR A 606 69.16 -34.99 11.54
N GLU A 607 69.44 -33.69 11.43
CA GLU A 607 68.78 -32.57 12.12
C GLU A 607 68.84 -31.34 11.20
N ASP A 608 67.75 -30.57 11.14
CA ASP A 608 67.61 -29.37 10.28
C ASP A 608 68.11 -28.08 10.98
N SER A 609 67.94 -26.92 10.35
CA SER A 609 68.32 -25.62 10.92
C SER A 609 67.31 -25.06 11.94
N SER A 610 66.06 -25.54 11.92
CA SER A 610 65.00 -25.23 12.87
C SER A 610 65.14 -26.00 14.20
N GLY A 611 65.90 -27.09 14.21
CA GLY A 611 66.13 -28.00 15.32
C GLY A 611 65.21 -29.23 15.34
N ASN A 612 64.51 -29.55 14.25
CA ASN A 612 63.75 -30.80 14.16
C ASN A 612 64.67 -31.94 13.70
N ARG A 613 64.49 -33.11 14.32
CA ARG A 613 65.42 -34.24 14.20
C ARG A 613 64.75 -35.47 13.61
N SER A 614 65.43 -36.11 12.66
CA SER A 614 64.96 -37.33 12.00
C SER A 614 64.79 -38.48 12.98
N GLU A 615 64.00 -39.48 12.57
CA GLU A 615 64.08 -40.81 13.20
C GLU A 615 65.43 -41.47 12.84
N THR A 616 65.89 -42.41 13.67
CA THR A 616 67.19 -43.09 13.50
C THR A 616 67.08 -44.33 12.62
N VAL A 617 68.03 -44.52 11.69
CA VAL A 617 68.11 -45.68 10.78
C VAL A 617 69.39 -46.50 11.06
N THR A 618 69.44 -47.78 10.69
CA THR A 618 70.61 -48.67 10.90
C THR A 618 71.09 -49.38 9.64
N ILE A 619 72.38 -49.73 9.62
CA ILE A 619 73.07 -50.52 8.57
C ILE A 619 74.03 -51.55 9.18
N THR A 620 74.51 -52.49 8.37
CA THR A 620 75.38 -53.62 8.78
C THR A 620 76.73 -53.65 8.04
N VAL A 621 77.83 -53.89 8.77
CA VAL A 621 79.21 -54.09 8.25
C VAL A 621 79.69 -55.52 8.53
N LYS A 622 80.30 -56.25 7.57
CA LYS A 622 80.72 -57.69 7.72
C LYS A 622 82.16 -58.05 7.33
N VAL A 623 82.76 -59.08 7.97
CA VAL A 623 84.18 -59.54 7.82
C VAL A 623 84.37 -61.09 7.96
N PRO A 624 85.26 -61.81 7.19
CA PRO A 624 85.38 -63.31 7.10
C PRO A 624 86.68 -64.04 7.63
N GLU A 625 86.82 -65.38 7.46
CA GLU A 625 87.82 -66.35 8.09
C GLU A 625 88.86 -67.08 7.14
N ALA A 626 89.68 -68.06 7.64
CA ALA A 626 90.95 -68.64 7.04
C ALA A 626 91.15 -70.22 6.99
N ARG A 627 92.34 -70.80 6.65
CA ARG A 627 92.59 -72.25 6.22
C ARG A 627 93.95 -72.94 6.59
N ILE A 628 94.08 -74.30 6.56
CA ILE A 628 95.19 -75.15 7.17
C ILE A 628 95.58 -76.48 6.39
N GLY A 629 96.84 -77.02 6.47
CA GLY A 629 97.41 -78.24 5.78
C GLY A 629 98.25 -79.28 6.61
N LYS A 630 98.76 -80.43 6.04
CA LYS A 630 99.32 -81.64 6.78
C LYS A 630 100.38 -82.58 6.09
N ILE A 631 101.27 -83.26 6.86
CA ILE A 631 102.46 -84.07 6.39
C ILE A 631 102.76 -85.35 7.23
N THR A 632 103.36 -86.43 6.67
CA THR A 632 103.72 -87.71 7.34
C THR A 632 105.19 -88.19 7.15
N ILE A 633 105.76 -88.97 8.09
CA ILE A 633 107.19 -89.41 8.13
C ILE A 633 107.33 -90.91 8.48
N GLN A 634 108.26 -91.68 7.87
CA GLN A 634 108.43 -93.16 8.00
C GLN A 634 109.90 -93.64 8.08
N TYR A 635 110.16 -94.83 8.66
CA TYR A 635 111.51 -95.42 8.84
C TYR A 635 111.53 -96.92 8.45
N MET A 636 112.41 -97.33 7.52
CA MET A 636 112.41 -98.65 6.86
C MET A 636 113.83 -99.28 6.76
N ASP A 637 113.97 -100.57 6.48
CA ASP A 637 115.25 -101.17 6.05
C ASP A 637 115.41 -101.22 4.51
N SER A 638 116.53 -101.75 4.02
CA SER A 638 116.79 -101.93 2.59
C SER A 638 115.91 -102.99 1.89
N GLU A 639 115.05 -103.70 2.63
CA GLU A 639 114.07 -104.67 2.14
C GLU A 639 112.61 -104.14 2.31
N ASN A 640 112.45 -102.86 2.68
CA ASN A 640 111.19 -102.18 2.99
C ASN A 640 110.42 -102.70 4.22
N ASN A 641 111.10 -103.34 5.19
CA ASN A 641 110.50 -103.63 6.49
C ASN A 641 110.48 -102.37 7.36
N GLU A 642 109.35 -102.04 8.00
CA GLU A 642 109.27 -100.88 8.91
C GLU A 642 110.08 -101.13 10.18
N LEU A 643 111.08 -100.29 10.44
CA LEU A 643 111.98 -100.40 11.58
C LEU A 643 111.51 -99.61 12.81
N ALA A 644 110.64 -98.60 12.60
CA ALA A 644 110.04 -97.81 13.66
C ALA A 644 108.77 -97.08 13.17
N GLU A 645 107.79 -96.91 14.06
CA GLU A 645 106.52 -96.24 13.76
C GLU A 645 106.66 -94.84 13.14
N SER A 646 105.71 -94.55 12.24
CA SER A 646 105.57 -93.31 11.50
C SER A 646 104.91 -92.14 12.29
N ASN A 647 105.21 -90.89 11.89
CA ASN A 647 104.81 -89.65 12.56
C ASN A 647 104.05 -88.68 11.60
N THR A 648 103.41 -87.60 12.09
CA THR A 648 102.64 -86.63 11.27
C THR A 648 102.57 -85.22 11.91
N ILE A 649 102.61 -84.16 11.08
CA ILE A 649 102.62 -82.73 11.48
C ILE A 649 101.65 -81.86 10.65
N THR A 650 101.31 -80.64 11.11
CA THR A 650 100.28 -79.74 10.51
C THR A 650 100.59 -78.25 10.74
N GLY A 651 100.19 -77.35 9.81
CA GLY A 651 100.35 -75.88 9.91
C GLY A 651 99.43 -75.12 8.93
N GLU A 652 99.38 -73.78 9.00
CA GLU A 652 98.59 -72.95 8.07
C GLU A 652 99.14 -73.04 6.63
N VAL A 653 98.28 -72.80 5.63
CA VAL A 653 98.64 -72.95 4.20
C VAL A 653 99.68 -71.89 3.81
N GLY A 654 100.93 -72.31 3.65
CA GLY A 654 102.08 -71.45 3.37
C GLY A 654 103.16 -71.41 4.46
N GLU A 655 102.94 -71.99 5.65
CA GLU A 655 103.98 -72.10 6.70
C GLU A 655 105.05 -73.18 6.38
N THR A 656 106.22 -73.12 7.02
CA THR A 656 107.37 -74.02 6.77
C THR A 656 107.52 -75.19 7.75
N TYR A 657 108.27 -76.24 7.38
CA TYR A 657 108.54 -77.42 8.23
C TYR A 657 109.94 -78.05 8.01
N GLU A 658 110.40 -78.88 8.96
CA GLU A 658 111.62 -79.71 8.88
C GLU A 658 111.51 -81.02 9.71
N THR A 659 112.25 -82.07 9.36
CA THR A 659 112.22 -83.43 9.97
C THR A 659 113.61 -84.09 10.06
N LEU A 660 113.80 -85.03 10.99
CA LEU A 660 115.09 -85.70 11.24
C LEU A 660 114.99 -87.24 11.26
N ALA A 661 116.13 -87.90 11.04
CA ALA A 661 116.28 -89.36 11.15
C ALA A 661 116.23 -89.83 12.62
N LYS A 662 115.91 -91.12 12.82
CA LYS A 662 115.85 -91.79 14.12
C LYS A 662 117.04 -92.75 14.30
N GLU A 663 117.55 -92.93 15.51
CA GLU A 663 118.51 -94.02 15.80
C GLU A 663 117.77 -95.35 16.00
N ILE A 664 118.33 -96.45 15.49
CA ILE A 664 117.70 -97.78 15.50
C ILE A 664 118.77 -98.82 15.87
N GLU A 665 118.54 -99.60 16.93
CA GLU A 665 119.57 -100.47 17.51
C GLU A 665 119.99 -101.60 16.53
N GLY A 666 121.30 -101.70 16.27
CA GLY A 666 121.86 -102.62 15.28
C GLY A 666 121.53 -102.27 13.82
N TYR A 667 121.14 -101.02 13.54
CA TYR A 667 120.85 -100.51 12.19
C TYR A 667 121.43 -99.11 11.96
N THR A 668 122.40 -98.99 11.06
CA THR A 668 122.99 -97.73 10.59
C THR A 668 122.22 -97.15 9.40
N LEU A 669 121.95 -95.83 9.40
CA LEU A 669 121.24 -95.14 8.30
C LEU A 669 122.06 -95.19 6.99
N LYS A 670 121.36 -95.45 5.87
CA LYS A 670 121.92 -95.47 4.51
C LYS A 670 122.11 -94.07 3.94
N GLU A 671 121.07 -93.24 3.95
CA GLU A 671 121.08 -91.83 3.50
C GLU A 671 119.83 -91.07 4.01
N ASN A 672 119.86 -89.73 3.90
CA ASN A 672 118.76 -88.84 4.32
C ASN A 672 117.85 -88.49 3.12
N PRO A 673 116.51 -88.51 3.26
CA PRO A 673 115.60 -88.11 2.19
C PRO A 673 115.76 -86.63 1.81
N ALA A 674 115.57 -86.32 0.53
CA ALA A 674 115.71 -84.95 0.01
C ALA A 674 114.54 -84.01 0.39
N ASN A 675 113.41 -84.55 0.84
CA ASN A 675 112.22 -83.77 1.23
C ASN A 675 112.02 -83.69 2.75
N SER A 676 113.10 -83.73 3.54
CA SER A 676 113.04 -83.57 5.00
C SER A 676 112.70 -82.14 5.45
N SER A 677 112.44 -81.19 4.55
CA SER A 677 111.93 -79.84 4.86
C SER A 677 111.16 -79.23 3.67
N GLY A 678 110.31 -78.25 3.93
CA GLY A 678 109.45 -77.62 2.91
C GLY A 678 108.39 -76.66 3.48
N VAL A 679 107.23 -76.57 2.82
CA VAL A 679 106.03 -75.81 3.27
C VAL A 679 104.76 -76.66 3.35
N PHE A 680 103.83 -76.29 4.22
CA PHE A 680 102.49 -76.87 4.32
C PHE A 680 101.60 -76.45 3.14
N GLU A 681 101.25 -77.43 2.31
CA GLU A 681 100.27 -77.28 1.23
C GLU A 681 98.85 -77.68 1.69
N GLU A 682 97.82 -77.35 0.90
CA GLU A 682 96.50 -77.98 1.01
C GLU A 682 96.54 -79.49 0.64
N THR A 683 97.65 -79.99 0.08
CA THR A 683 97.86 -81.40 -0.31
C THR A 683 98.73 -82.17 0.70
N ARG A 684 98.66 -83.51 0.70
CA ARG A 684 99.34 -84.36 1.71
C ARG A 684 100.74 -84.79 1.26
N GLN A 685 101.75 -84.48 2.08
CA GLN A 685 103.17 -84.77 1.83
C GLN A 685 103.69 -85.95 2.71
N THR A 686 104.70 -86.71 2.26
CA THR A 686 105.25 -87.90 2.96
C THR A 686 106.79 -88.05 2.81
N ILE A 687 107.49 -88.50 3.86
CA ILE A 687 108.97 -88.54 3.99
C ILE A 687 109.44 -89.94 4.49
N GLN A 688 110.59 -90.47 4.02
CA GLN A 688 111.09 -91.84 4.37
C GLN A 688 112.61 -91.92 4.63
N TYR A 689 113.04 -92.71 5.62
CA TYR A 689 114.44 -92.97 6.00
C TYR A 689 114.79 -94.49 5.93
N ILE A 690 116.02 -94.89 5.56
CA ILE A 690 116.40 -96.30 5.21
C ILE A 690 117.73 -96.77 5.89
N TYR A 691 117.86 -98.03 6.39
CA TYR A 691 118.98 -98.50 7.27
C TYR A 691 119.57 -99.94 6.99
N VAL A 692 120.73 -100.32 7.60
CA VAL A 692 121.59 -101.57 7.38
C VAL A 692 122.34 -102.07 8.67
N LYS A 693 122.83 -103.34 8.82
CA LYS A 693 123.09 -104.09 10.12
C LYS A 693 124.50 -104.74 10.42
N ASP A 694 124.83 -105.07 11.71
CA ASP A 694 126.20 -105.32 12.30
C ASP A 694 126.54 -106.72 13.03
N ILE A 695 127.79 -107.00 13.52
CA ILE A 695 128.34 -108.33 14.04
C ILE A 695 129.56 -108.28 15.08
N ILE A 696 129.73 -109.18 16.13
CA ILE A 696 130.86 -109.19 17.18
C ILE A 696 131.21 -110.57 17.92
N ASN A 697 132.29 -110.67 18.78
CA ASN A 697 132.75 -111.82 19.66
C ASN A 697 133.70 -111.40 20.90
N PRO A 698 133.89 -112.16 22.05
CA PRO A 698 134.37 -111.60 23.38
C PRO A 698 135.51 -112.32 24.23
N GLU A 699 136.01 -111.71 25.36
CA GLU A 699 136.26 -112.29 26.76
C GLU A 699 137.10 -111.45 27.82
N PHE A 700 136.49 -111.08 28.98
CA PHE A 700 136.83 -111.16 30.45
C PHE A 700 138.25 -110.86 31.13
N PRO A 701 138.46 -110.87 32.51
CA PRO A 701 138.21 -109.71 33.43
C PRO A 701 139.20 -109.55 34.66
N VAL A 702 138.70 -109.00 35.81
CA VAL A 702 139.28 -108.88 37.19
C VAL A 702 140.17 -107.62 37.42
N TYR A 703 140.10 -106.81 38.49
CA TYR A 703 139.19 -106.47 39.64
C TYR A 703 139.67 -105.11 40.22
N SER A 704 139.09 -104.38 41.21
CA SER A 704 137.88 -104.36 42.08
C SER A 704 137.67 -102.85 42.49
N GLU A 705 137.11 -102.28 43.57
CA GLU A 705 136.43 -102.56 44.87
C GLU A 705 135.80 -101.17 45.31
N ASN A 706 135.06 -100.83 46.39
CA ASN A 706 134.43 -101.41 47.60
C ASN A 706 133.35 -100.38 48.12
N ASN A 707 132.85 -100.51 49.36
CA ASN A 707 132.14 -99.49 50.20
C ASN A 707 130.59 -99.33 50.05
N VAL A 708 129.97 -98.54 50.95
CA VAL A 708 128.54 -98.58 51.38
C VAL A 708 127.95 -97.15 51.67
N THR A 709 126.66 -96.85 51.98
CA THR A 709 125.51 -97.69 52.43
C THR A 709 124.08 -97.27 51.98
N PRO A 710 123.52 -96.05 52.26
CA PRO A 710 122.07 -95.88 52.53
C PRO A 710 121.35 -94.79 51.66
N GLU A 711 120.02 -94.50 51.71
CA GLU A 711 118.90 -95.00 52.56
C GLU A 711 117.52 -95.14 51.81
N LEU A 712 116.39 -94.63 52.35
CA LEU A 712 114.99 -95.15 52.14
C LEU A 712 113.88 -94.01 52.10
N PRO A 713 112.52 -94.24 52.13
CA PRO A 713 111.65 -94.77 51.04
C PRO A 713 110.16 -94.20 50.88
N SER A 714 109.37 -94.70 49.88
CA SER A 714 107.88 -95.06 49.89
C SER A 714 106.66 -94.21 49.36
N ASN A 715 105.99 -94.67 48.24
CA ASN A 715 104.57 -95.19 48.05
C ASN A 715 103.21 -94.35 47.80
N ASN A 716 102.36 -94.84 46.83
CA ASN A 716 100.83 -95.01 46.74
C ASN A 716 99.69 -94.02 46.23
N ASN A 717 98.77 -94.52 45.33
CA ASN A 717 97.24 -94.51 45.21
C ASN A 717 96.20 -93.35 44.82
N ASN A 718 95.27 -93.68 43.86
CA ASN A 718 93.74 -93.58 43.75
C ASN A 718 92.77 -92.34 43.60
N SER A 719 91.90 -92.36 42.53
CA SER A 719 90.38 -92.33 42.45
C SER A 719 89.46 -91.03 42.59
N VAL A 720 88.10 -91.20 42.44
CA VAL A 720 86.88 -90.31 42.67
C VAL A 720 86.10 -89.71 41.43
N ASN A 721 84.75 -89.48 41.51
CA ASN A 721 83.80 -89.06 40.41
C ASN A 721 82.37 -88.51 40.84
N GLY A 722 81.64 -87.74 39.99
CA GLY A 722 80.16 -87.41 40.00
C GLY A 722 79.69 -85.96 40.39
N SER A 723 78.40 -85.50 40.36
CA SER A 723 77.21 -85.63 39.46
C SER A 723 75.98 -84.74 39.91
N ARG A 724 74.92 -84.52 39.06
CA ARG A 724 73.49 -84.10 39.37
C ARG A 724 73.11 -82.64 39.82
N GLN A 725 71.84 -82.12 39.81
CA GLN A 725 70.64 -82.18 38.88
C GLN A 725 69.40 -81.29 39.32
N THR A 726 68.96 -80.26 38.53
CA THR A 726 67.53 -79.79 38.29
C THR A 726 66.62 -79.33 39.49
N PRO A 727 65.25 -79.05 39.43
CA PRO A 727 64.21 -78.91 38.36
C PRO A 727 63.06 -77.81 38.52
N SER A 728 62.10 -77.73 37.55
CA SER A 728 60.64 -77.29 37.62
C SER A 728 60.23 -75.76 37.62
N LYS A 729 59.04 -75.26 37.15
CA LYS A 729 57.87 -75.75 36.32
C LYS A 729 56.79 -74.65 35.92
N SER A 730 56.32 -74.59 34.64
CA SER A 730 54.88 -74.42 34.17
C SER A 730 54.04 -73.10 34.39
N VAL A 731 52.87 -72.69 33.78
CA VAL A 731 52.03 -73.07 32.57
C VAL A 731 50.80 -72.12 32.23
N LYS A 732 50.57 -71.72 30.94
CA LYS A 732 49.29 -71.26 30.21
C LYS A 732 48.52 -69.96 30.72
N LYS A 733 47.50 -69.30 30.09
CA LYS A 733 46.45 -69.60 29.03
C LYS A 733 45.53 -68.36 28.58
N GLN A 734 45.07 -68.26 27.30
CA GLN A 734 43.74 -67.73 26.73
C GLN A 734 43.18 -66.27 26.98
N SER A 735 42.19 -65.61 26.28
CA SER A 735 41.52 -65.70 24.92
C SER A 735 40.35 -64.67 24.62
N LYS A 736 39.94 -64.45 23.32
CA LYS A 736 38.61 -63.98 22.74
C LYS A 736 38.17 -62.46 22.77
N ALA A 737 37.11 -61.93 22.08
CA ALA A 737 36.50 -62.03 20.69
C ALA A 737 35.14 -61.22 20.54
N TYR A 738 34.57 -61.06 19.30
CA TYR A 738 33.21 -60.51 18.85
C TYR A 738 32.99 -58.96 18.73
N SER A 739 32.09 -58.34 17.92
CA SER A 739 31.36 -58.64 16.63
C SER A 739 30.56 -57.43 16.02
N LYS A 740 30.03 -57.50 14.77
CA LYS A 740 29.28 -56.46 13.97
C LYS A 740 27.71 -56.54 14.04
N ILE A 741 26.96 -55.53 13.51
CA ILE A 741 25.90 -55.61 12.42
C ILE A 741 25.22 -54.23 12.07
N ASN A 742 24.35 -54.16 11.04
CA ASN A 742 24.03 -53.03 10.11
C ASN A 742 22.63 -52.33 10.23
N GLN A 743 22.36 -51.36 9.31
CA GLN A 743 21.12 -51.09 8.50
C GLN A 743 20.22 -49.82 8.69
N MET A 744 19.52 -49.46 7.58
CA MET A 744 18.54 -48.35 7.28
C MET A 744 17.25 -48.98 6.63
N PRO A 745 16.24 -48.27 6.02
CA PRO A 745 15.60 -46.92 6.16
C PRO A 745 14.03 -46.95 6.26
N MET A 746 13.30 -45.79 6.34
CA MET A 746 12.06 -45.46 5.52
C MET A 746 11.21 -44.19 5.91
N ASN A 747 10.75 -43.47 4.87
CA ASN A 747 9.46 -42.78 4.55
C ASN A 747 8.69 -41.76 5.46
N LEU A 748 7.87 -40.91 4.78
CA LEU A 748 6.92 -39.88 5.27
C LEU A 748 5.44 -40.36 5.27
N PRO A 749 4.49 -39.55 5.80
CA PRO A 749 3.27 -39.19 5.06
C PRO A 749 2.89 -37.67 5.09
N GLU A 750 1.73 -37.31 4.51
CA GLU A 750 1.27 -35.96 4.11
C GLU A 750 0.25 -35.30 5.08
N THR A 751 -0.14 -34.03 4.82
CA THR A 751 -1.54 -33.51 4.78
C THR A 751 -1.61 -31.99 4.48
N GLY A 752 -2.76 -31.48 4.01
CA GLY A 752 -3.05 -30.02 3.86
C GLY A 752 -4.44 -29.69 3.28
N ASP A 753 -4.94 -28.47 3.52
CA ASP A 753 -6.15 -27.79 2.95
C ASP A 753 -6.10 -26.29 3.39
N SER A 754 -6.54 -25.21 2.70
CA SER A 754 -7.71 -24.87 1.84
C SER A 754 -8.95 -24.34 2.63
N THR A 755 -9.81 -23.41 2.16
CA THR A 755 -10.01 -22.77 0.83
C THR A 755 -10.04 -21.21 0.88
N ASN A 756 -11.07 -20.52 0.34
CA ASN A 756 -11.22 -19.06 0.09
C ASN A 756 -12.72 -18.75 -0.27
N LEU A 757 -13.32 -17.60 0.12
CA LEU A 757 -14.62 -16.98 -0.35
C LEU A 757 -15.06 -15.82 0.61
N LEU A 758 -16.13 -15.01 0.41
CA LEU A 758 -16.55 -14.06 -0.65
C LEU A 758 -17.88 -13.35 -0.21
N PHE A 759 -18.02 -12.03 -0.46
CA PHE A 759 -19.22 -11.12 -0.42
C PHE A 759 -20.55 -11.44 0.33
N ILE A 760 -21.18 -10.38 0.90
CA ILE A 760 -22.64 -10.11 0.89
C ILE A 760 -22.95 -8.60 1.11
N PHE A 761 -24.22 -8.17 1.05
CA PHE A 761 -24.66 -6.84 0.54
C PHE A 761 -25.53 -5.96 1.49
N MET A 762 -25.45 -4.63 1.30
CA MET A 762 -26.50 -3.57 1.40
C MET A 762 -27.14 -3.07 2.73
N GLY A 763 -27.26 -1.72 2.82
CA GLY A 763 -28.40 -0.98 3.43
C GLY A 763 -28.22 -0.42 4.86
N VAL A 764 -28.83 0.71 5.29
CA VAL A 764 -29.69 1.76 4.66
C VAL A 764 -29.63 3.07 5.52
N LEU A 765 -30.20 4.19 5.02
CA LEU A 765 -31.01 5.22 5.74
C LEU A 765 -30.46 6.65 6.08
N LEU A 766 -30.82 7.62 5.20
CA LEU A 766 -31.39 8.99 5.41
C LEU A 766 -30.70 10.18 6.16
N LEU A 767 -30.76 11.33 5.45
CA LEU A 767 -31.14 12.71 5.88
C LEU A 767 -30.37 13.50 6.97
N ALA A 768 -29.56 14.48 6.52
CA ALA A 768 -29.71 15.93 6.80
C ALA A 768 -28.65 16.73 6.01
N GLY A 769 -28.88 17.95 5.51
CA GLY A 769 -30.14 18.71 5.43
C GLY A 769 -30.00 19.95 4.54
N LEU A 770 -31.11 20.39 3.92
CA LEU A 770 -31.21 21.65 3.18
C LEU A 770 -31.57 22.79 4.12
N THR A 771 -30.80 23.90 4.10
CA THR A 771 -31.29 25.29 4.28
C THR A 771 -30.14 26.30 4.21
N LEU A 772 -30.25 27.28 3.30
CA LEU A 772 -29.85 28.69 3.46
C LEU A 772 -29.70 29.39 2.08
N SER A 773 -30.83 29.71 1.45
CA SER A 773 -30.88 30.66 0.33
C SER A 773 -32.15 31.50 0.41
N LYS A 774 -32.00 32.78 0.80
CA LYS A 774 -32.89 33.95 0.59
C LYS A 774 -32.52 35.11 1.55
N ALA A 775 -31.28 35.62 1.47
CA ALA A 775 -30.87 36.78 2.29
C ALA A 775 -29.66 37.59 1.76
N LYS A 776 -29.74 38.16 0.54
CA LYS A 776 -29.06 39.42 0.10
C LYS A 776 -29.20 39.71 -1.40
N ARG A 777 -30.22 40.48 -1.79
CA ARG A 777 -30.16 41.45 -2.89
C ARG A 777 -31.04 42.67 -2.55
N LYS A 778 -30.44 43.62 -1.84
CA LYS A 778 -30.72 45.05 -2.00
C LYS A 778 -29.41 45.70 -2.45
N ASN A 779 -29.50 46.74 -3.27
CA ASN A 779 -28.39 47.50 -3.85
C ASN A 779 -27.59 46.75 -4.94
N GLN A 780 -28.23 46.49 -6.08
CA GLN A 780 -27.90 47.19 -7.33
C GLN A 780 -29.13 47.17 -8.24
#